data_AF-A0A8J2TCQ6-F1
#
_entry.id   AF-A0A8J2TCQ6-F1
#
_cell.length_a   1.000
_cell.length_b   1.000
_cell.length_c   1.000
_cell.angle_alpha   90.00
_cell.angle_beta   90.00
_cell.angle_gamma   90.00
#
_symmetry.space_group_name_H-M   'P 1'
#
loop_
_entity.id
_entity.type
_entity.pdbx_description
1 polymer ?
#
loop_
_entity_poly.entity_id
_entity_poly.type
_entity_poly.pdbx_seq_one_letter_code
_entity_poly.pdbx_strand_id
1 'polypeptide(L)'
;MTQFTLVVNTTADQNDGSASNSLSLRDAIMIANSDPIANDYEIVLTSGATYQLTAINLTTDSDRGGDLDIYAKGEVTITTDGNQAATIDASRLATRDRVIEVGIREDSVTLATGNLKLDNIVITGGSDNSAFKGGGGIYIGSRSSVLLNSVVVTENFSSDSGGGLANVGTLLLLASVVKNNRVSGGSFGIGGGINNIGTLTILDSTIENNQSNNGGGGIGNFEVATIINSTIHNNSSRDGGGIYNNGGTLGLTNVTVSSNTSTFDYGGGLNNNNGSIATLTNSTITNNTATSQFSSNETSGGGIGNFNATLNLRNTIVAGNTAELGADIRSWFGSHIVNDDGSNLIDQLLFGDDTAIDNNIDPKLGPLQNNGGLTLTHALLEGSPAINAGNNANIAADSLDSDNDGDTTELILYDQRGSGYPRIYGNAVDIGAVEFQPPPPSISLSNVATTTDDLANSNAVFTVTLSYASGSPITVQYTTQDGSAIAGSDYIPTSGTLTFSPGQTALALAVPIITDTVFEGDELFFVTLSNPSNAAISNFIGTGIITNIDPAEYAASNPDLIAAFGYNLDALRNHYYSNGINEGRSTNSFDEYRYIASNTDLIPVFGLNTAAAIQHYLTNGYTEGRSTTSFDPARYLDSYDDLLSVYGTNTVGATQHYITNGYTEGRNPNLFNSDRYIASHGDLIQAFHYNLEAGSNHYLYSGRNEGRQVTFDPYSYLSFNSDVASAYNNDPILATKHYIESGYGEGRRVA
;
A
#
# COMPACT_ATOMS: atom_id res chain seq x y z
N MET A 1 11.30 -48.98 -17.72
CA MET A 1 10.78 -48.09 -18.78
C MET A 1 11.84 -47.04 -19.00
N THR A 2 12.18 -46.76 -20.24
CA THR A 2 13.18 -45.73 -20.60
C THR A 2 12.41 -44.51 -21.08
N GLN A 3 12.85 -43.29 -20.75
CA GLN A 3 12.27 -42.07 -21.29
C GLN A 3 13.01 -41.64 -22.56
N PHE A 4 12.29 -41.28 -23.61
CA PHE A 4 12.83 -40.75 -24.86
C PHE A 4 12.38 -39.30 -25.07
N THR A 5 13.30 -38.43 -25.50
CA THR A 5 12.97 -37.03 -25.81
C THR A 5 12.90 -36.82 -27.33
N LEU A 6 11.79 -36.24 -27.80
CA LEU A 6 11.52 -35.87 -29.19
C LEU A 6 11.36 -34.35 -29.27
N VAL A 7 12.29 -33.67 -29.95
CA VAL A 7 12.25 -32.21 -30.10
C VAL A 7 11.58 -31.86 -31.43
N VAL A 8 10.38 -31.27 -31.35
CA VAL A 8 9.63 -30.83 -32.52
C VAL A 8 10.33 -29.63 -33.15
N ASN A 9 10.65 -29.72 -34.44
CA ASN A 9 11.46 -28.73 -35.15
C ASN A 9 10.73 -28.05 -36.32
N THR A 10 9.43 -28.29 -36.45
CA THR A 10 8.55 -27.60 -37.41
C THR A 10 7.16 -27.40 -36.81
N THR A 11 6.52 -26.28 -37.15
CA THR A 11 5.10 -26.01 -36.80
C THR A 11 4.14 -26.49 -37.88
N ALA A 12 4.65 -26.97 -39.02
CA ALA A 12 3.82 -27.57 -40.05
C ALA A 12 3.25 -28.89 -39.55
N ASP A 13 1.94 -29.08 -39.69
CA ASP A 13 1.26 -30.33 -39.36
C ASP A 13 1.55 -31.39 -40.45
N GLN A 14 2.48 -32.30 -40.15
CA GLN A 14 2.89 -33.40 -41.01
C GLN A 14 2.35 -34.72 -40.42
N ASN A 15 2.13 -35.73 -41.27
CA ASN A 15 1.51 -37.00 -40.87
C ASN A 15 2.21 -38.17 -41.59
N ASP A 16 3.54 -38.16 -41.59
CA ASP A 16 4.35 -39.24 -42.18
C ASP A 16 4.92 -40.19 -41.11
N GLY A 17 4.78 -39.84 -39.83
CA GLY A 17 5.22 -40.64 -38.68
C GLY A 17 6.74 -40.79 -38.62
N SER A 18 7.50 -39.82 -39.16
CA SER A 18 8.93 -39.93 -39.35
C SER A 18 9.67 -38.68 -38.91
N ALA A 19 10.83 -38.85 -38.28
CA ALA A 19 11.74 -37.75 -37.97
C ALA A 19 12.70 -37.41 -39.15
N SER A 20 12.48 -37.98 -40.34
CA SER A 20 13.46 -37.95 -41.43
C SER A 20 13.50 -36.64 -42.22
N ASN A 21 12.38 -35.90 -42.30
CA ASN A 21 12.21 -34.75 -43.19
C ASN A 21 11.60 -33.52 -42.47
N SER A 22 12.07 -33.25 -41.25
CA SER A 22 11.45 -32.47 -40.15
C SER A 22 10.50 -33.29 -39.29
N LEU A 23 10.43 -33.00 -37.99
CA LEU A 23 9.60 -33.68 -37.02
C LEU A 23 8.51 -32.72 -36.55
N SER A 24 7.27 -32.95 -36.98
CA SER A 24 6.11 -32.22 -36.46
C SER A 24 5.60 -32.81 -35.14
N LEU A 25 4.70 -32.10 -34.46
CA LEU A 25 4.03 -32.59 -33.26
C LEU A 25 3.27 -33.90 -33.52
N ARG A 26 2.53 -33.97 -34.63
CA ARG A 26 1.76 -35.18 -34.97
C ARG A 26 2.68 -36.36 -35.28
N ASP A 27 3.78 -36.15 -35.99
CA ASP A 27 4.77 -37.21 -36.22
C ASP A 27 5.39 -37.71 -34.91
N ALA A 28 5.71 -36.80 -33.98
CA ALA A 28 6.25 -37.16 -32.67
C ALA A 28 5.27 -38.03 -31.86
N ILE A 29 3.98 -37.67 -31.87
CA ILE A 29 2.92 -38.48 -31.25
C ILE A 29 2.78 -39.85 -31.93
N MET A 30 2.80 -39.89 -33.27
CA MET A 30 2.75 -41.15 -34.01
C MET A 30 3.93 -42.07 -33.67
N ILE A 31 5.13 -41.51 -33.51
CA ILE A 31 6.32 -42.27 -33.08
C ILE A 31 6.08 -42.89 -31.70
N ALA A 32 5.62 -42.09 -30.72
CA ALA A 32 5.32 -42.58 -29.36
C ALA A 32 4.23 -43.67 -29.35
N ASN A 33 3.15 -43.43 -30.09
CA ASN A 33 2.04 -44.37 -30.25
C ASN A 33 2.47 -45.70 -30.90
N SER A 34 3.49 -45.68 -31.75
CA SER A 34 4.00 -46.86 -32.45
C SER A 34 4.94 -47.73 -31.60
N ASP A 35 5.37 -47.26 -30.41
CA ASP A 35 6.29 -48.01 -29.57
C ASP A 35 5.63 -49.32 -29.06
N PRO A 36 6.16 -50.50 -29.46
CA PRO A 36 5.61 -51.76 -28.98
C PRO A 36 5.86 -51.99 -27.48
N ILE A 37 6.83 -51.30 -26.90
CA ILE A 37 7.27 -51.39 -25.50
C ILE A 37 6.75 -50.13 -24.78
N ALA A 38 6.24 -50.27 -23.56
CA ALA A 38 5.67 -49.15 -22.80
C ALA A 38 6.77 -48.19 -22.27
N ASN A 39 7.49 -47.52 -23.17
CA ASN A 39 8.43 -46.46 -22.82
C ASN A 39 7.72 -45.11 -22.74
N ASP A 40 8.30 -44.21 -21.96
CA ASP A 40 7.79 -42.86 -21.79
C ASP A 40 8.42 -41.93 -22.83
N TYR A 41 7.65 -40.95 -23.29
CA TYR A 41 8.07 -40.01 -24.32
C TYR A 41 7.88 -38.57 -23.83
N GLU A 42 8.93 -37.77 -23.90
CA GLU A 42 8.87 -36.32 -23.73
C GLU A 42 8.93 -35.64 -25.10
N ILE A 43 7.86 -34.93 -25.47
CA ILE A 43 7.77 -34.16 -26.70
C ILE A 43 7.97 -32.69 -26.35
N VAL A 44 9.06 -32.10 -26.83
CA VAL A 44 9.43 -30.72 -26.51
C VAL A 44 9.04 -29.81 -27.66
N LEU A 45 8.20 -28.83 -27.36
CA LEU A 45 7.74 -27.79 -28.27
C LEU A 45 8.54 -26.50 -28.11
N THR A 46 8.62 -25.73 -29.19
CA THR A 46 9.21 -24.39 -29.16
C THR A 46 8.30 -23.45 -28.38
N SER A 47 8.85 -22.82 -27.35
CA SER A 47 8.16 -21.88 -26.48
C SER A 47 7.54 -20.71 -27.27
N GLY A 48 6.24 -20.45 -27.04
CA GLY A 48 5.48 -19.40 -27.72
C GLY A 48 5.09 -19.71 -29.18
N ALA A 49 5.44 -20.88 -29.71
CA ALA A 49 5.03 -21.27 -31.07
C ALA A 49 3.58 -21.75 -31.12
N THR A 50 2.95 -21.60 -32.29
CA THR A 50 1.61 -22.14 -32.58
C THR A 50 1.73 -23.31 -33.57
N TYR A 51 1.21 -24.45 -33.17
CA TYR A 51 1.11 -25.70 -33.94
C TYR A 51 -0.31 -25.83 -34.45
N GLN A 52 -0.52 -25.39 -35.69
CA GLN A 52 -1.82 -25.39 -36.35
C GLN A 52 -2.13 -26.76 -36.97
N LEU A 53 -3.18 -27.42 -36.52
CA LEU A 53 -3.61 -28.70 -37.07
C LEU A 53 -4.34 -28.46 -38.41
N THR A 54 -3.85 -29.10 -39.47
CA THR A 54 -4.29 -28.83 -40.86
C THR A 54 -4.33 -30.05 -41.78
N ALA A 55 -3.89 -31.23 -41.36
CA ALA A 55 -3.85 -32.41 -42.22
C ALA A 55 -5.23 -32.78 -42.81
N ILE A 56 -5.29 -33.05 -44.11
CA ILE A 56 -6.54 -33.27 -44.88
C ILE A 56 -6.50 -34.67 -45.50
N ASN A 57 -7.34 -35.61 -45.02
CA ASN A 57 -7.83 -36.83 -45.67
C ASN A 57 -8.67 -37.67 -44.67
N LEU A 58 -9.75 -37.08 -44.14
CA LEU A 58 -10.38 -37.54 -42.90
C LEU A 58 -11.82 -37.99 -43.12
N THR A 59 -12.07 -39.28 -42.91
CA THR A 59 -13.40 -39.70 -42.45
C THR A 59 -13.47 -39.45 -40.94
N THR A 60 -14.67 -39.16 -40.45
CA THR A 60 -14.98 -38.55 -39.13
C THR A 60 -14.59 -39.35 -37.87
N ASP A 61 -13.86 -40.45 -38.01
CA ASP A 61 -13.47 -41.34 -36.89
C ASP A 61 -12.42 -42.39 -37.32
N SER A 62 -11.56 -42.07 -38.30
CA SER A 62 -10.45 -42.95 -38.66
C SER A 62 -9.17 -42.32 -38.14
N ASP A 63 -8.41 -43.08 -37.31
CA ASP A 63 -7.12 -42.89 -36.59
C ASP A 63 -5.99 -42.07 -37.27
N ARG A 64 -6.28 -41.33 -38.35
CA ARG A 64 -5.36 -40.62 -39.23
C ARG A 64 -5.82 -39.22 -39.66
N GLY A 65 -6.67 -38.57 -38.85
CA GLY A 65 -6.21 -37.25 -38.41
C GLY A 65 -7.10 -36.02 -38.55
N GLY A 66 -8.16 -35.90 -37.78
CA GLY A 66 -8.58 -34.56 -37.35
C GLY A 66 -7.75 -34.11 -36.17
N ASP A 67 -7.92 -34.84 -35.07
CA ASP A 67 -7.30 -34.60 -33.77
C ASP A 67 -5.97 -35.34 -33.59
N LEU A 68 -5.34 -35.15 -32.42
CA LEU A 68 -4.11 -35.83 -32.02
C LEU A 68 -4.47 -37.00 -31.08
N ASP A 69 -4.53 -38.20 -31.63
CA ASP A 69 -4.77 -39.43 -30.86
C ASP A 69 -3.55 -39.83 -30.02
N ILE A 70 -3.76 -40.12 -28.74
CA ILE A 70 -2.75 -40.61 -27.81
C ILE A 70 -3.21 -41.94 -27.23
N TYR A 71 -2.55 -43.01 -27.68
CA TYR A 71 -2.79 -44.39 -27.25
C TYR A 71 -1.48 -45.14 -26.98
N ALA A 72 -0.39 -44.39 -26.78
CA ALA A 72 0.90 -44.92 -26.38
C ALA A 72 0.77 -45.74 -25.09
N LYS A 73 1.55 -46.83 -25.02
CA LYS A 73 1.53 -47.73 -23.86
C LYS A 73 2.23 -47.14 -22.63
N GLY A 74 3.22 -46.27 -22.84
CA GLY A 74 3.85 -45.48 -21.79
C GLY A 74 3.29 -44.06 -21.74
N GLU A 75 3.83 -43.23 -20.86
CA GLU A 75 3.39 -41.84 -20.69
C GLU A 75 3.91 -40.95 -21.83
N VAL A 76 3.04 -40.09 -22.35
CA VAL A 76 3.43 -39.00 -23.26
C VAL A 76 3.37 -37.68 -22.48
N THR A 77 4.52 -37.06 -22.29
CA THR A 77 4.65 -35.71 -21.73
C THR A 77 4.88 -34.72 -22.88
N ILE A 78 4.10 -33.65 -22.98
CA ILE A 78 4.30 -32.56 -23.92
C ILE A 78 4.63 -31.28 -23.14
N THR A 79 5.81 -30.72 -23.40
CA THR A 79 6.38 -29.57 -22.67
C THR A 79 6.88 -28.50 -23.64
N THR A 80 7.33 -27.38 -23.11
CA THR A 80 8.00 -26.32 -23.88
C THR A 80 9.47 -26.20 -23.51
N ASP A 81 10.32 -25.79 -24.46
CA ASP A 81 11.75 -25.51 -24.24
C ASP A 81 12.05 -24.17 -23.54
N GLY A 82 11.01 -23.48 -23.04
CA GLY A 82 11.11 -22.17 -22.41
C GLY A 82 9.84 -21.79 -21.63
N ASN A 83 9.74 -20.52 -21.23
CA ASN A 83 8.74 -20.06 -20.25
C ASN A 83 7.38 -19.67 -20.86
N GLN A 84 7.31 -19.41 -22.17
CA GLN A 84 6.05 -19.08 -22.84
C GLN A 84 5.34 -20.35 -23.30
N ALA A 85 4.03 -20.43 -23.06
CA ALA A 85 3.24 -21.57 -23.48
C ALA A 85 3.22 -21.73 -25.01
N ALA A 86 3.34 -22.96 -25.48
CA ALA A 86 3.09 -23.30 -26.87
C ALA A 86 1.58 -23.51 -27.09
N THR A 87 1.07 -23.17 -28.27
CA THR A 87 -0.34 -23.32 -28.62
C THR A 87 -0.55 -24.47 -29.59
N ILE A 88 -1.47 -25.38 -29.28
CA ILE A 88 -1.98 -26.41 -30.20
C ILE A 88 -3.40 -25.97 -30.61
N ASP A 89 -3.58 -25.68 -31.90
CA ASP A 89 -4.78 -25.03 -32.43
C ASP A 89 -5.42 -25.88 -33.54
N ALA A 90 -6.67 -26.27 -33.31
CA ALA A 90 -7.48 -27.08 -34.21
C ALA A 90 -8.50 -26.26 -35.05
N SER A 91 -8.49 -24.93 -34.94
CA SER A 91 -9.48 -24.05 -35.60
C SER A 91 -9.50 -24.15 -37.13
N ARG A 92 -8.44 -24.70 -37.73
CA ARG A 92 -8.28 -24.87 -39.18
C ARG A 92 -8.66 -26.26 -39.69
N LEU A 93 -9.11 -27.18 -38.82
CA LEU A 93 -9.56 -28.50 -39.23
C LEU A 93 -10.86 -28.42 -40.04
N ALA A 94 -10.83 -28.95 -41.27
CA ALA A 94 -11.94 -28.85 -42.21
C ALA A 94 -13.18 -29.66 -41.77
N THR A 95 -12.99 -30.75 -41.03
CA THR A 95 -14.05 -31.63 -40.55
C THR A 95 -14.70 -31.16 -39.26
N ARG A 96 -14.16 -30.10 -38.62
CA ARG A 96 -14.48 -29.70 -37.24
C ARG A 96 -14.34 -30.91 -36.32
N ASP A 97 -13.12 -31.09 -35.83
CA ASP A 97 -12.73 -32.18 -34.93
C ASP A 97 -12.12 -31.60 -33.65
N ARG A 98 -11.88 -32.47 -32.66
CA ARG A 98 -11.28 -32.09 -31.38
C ARG A 98 -9.79 -31.79 -31.51
N VAL A 99 -9.14 -31.43 -30.40
CA VAL A 99 -7.67 -31.25 -30.41
C VAL A 99 -6.96 -32.57 -30.07
N ILE A 100 -7.37 -33.27 -29.01
CA ILE A 100 -6.68 -34.48 -28.50
C ILE A 100 -7.68 -35.56 -28.07
N GLU A 101 -7.45 -36.83 -28.46
CA GLU A 101 -8.03 -38.04 -27.86
C GLU A 101 -7.01 -38.74 -26.97
N VAL A 102 -7.37 -39.11 -25.75
CA VAL A 102 -6.52 -39.95 -24.90
C VAL A 102 -7.20 -41.28 -24.62
N GLY A 103 -6.76 -42.30 -25.34
CA GLY A 103 -7.29 -43.67 -25.29
C GLY A 103 -8.64 -43.87 -25.97
N ILE A 104 -8.96 -45.15 -26.18
CA ILE A 104 -9.96 -45.73 -27.11
C ILE A 104 -9.43 -45.88 -28.55
N ARG A 105 -9.54 -47.10 -29.07
CA ARG A 105 -9.33 -47.46 -30.48
C ARG A 105 -10.59 -48.22 -30.91
N GLU A 106 -11.44 -47.62 -31.74
CA GLU A 106 -12.77 -48.21 -32.07
C GLU A 106 -12.67 -49.52 -32.86
N ASP A 107 -11.52 -49.82 -33.46
CA ASP A 107 -11.34 -50.98 -34.36
C ASP A 107 -10.77 -52.25 -33.70
N SER A 108 -10.48 -52.22 -32.38
CA SER A 108 -9.63 -53.23 -31.74
C SER A 108 -10.25 -53.94 -30.56
N VAL A 109 -10.12 -55.27 -30.56
CA VAL A 109 -10.52 -56.20 -29.47
C VAL A 109 -9.76 -55.92 -28.16
N THR A 110 -8.68 -55.13 -28.21
CA THR A 110 -7.93 -54.62 -27.06
C THR A 110 -8.23 -53.14 -26.84
N LEU A 111 -8.88 -52.82 -25.72
CA LEU A 111 -9.07 -51.45 -25.23
C LEU A 111 -7.70 -50.78 -25.01
N ALA A 112 -7.38 -49.75 -25.78
CA ALA A 112 -6.14 -49.00 -25.64
C ALA A 112 -6.19 -48.09 -24.40
N THR A 113 -5.06 -48.02 -23.67
CA THR A 113 -4.80 -47.05 -22.59
C THR A 113 -4.00 -45.87 -23.15
N GLY A 114 -4.11 -44.69 -22.54
CA GLY A 114 -3.22 -43.57 -22.82
C GLY A 114 -2.98 -42.73 -21.57
N ASN A 115 -1.74 -42.33 -21.33
CA ASN A 115 -1.38 -41.43 -20.24
C ASN A 115 -0.74 -40.18 -20.84
N LEU A 116 -1.31 -39.01 -20.57
CA LEU A 116 -0.85 -37.72 -21.09
C LEU A 116 -0.50 -36.76 -19.95
N LYS A 117 0.66 -36.12 -20.04
CA LYS A 117 0.97 -34.93 -19.28
C LYS A 117 1.18 -33.76 -20.23
N LEU A 118 0.47 -32.66 -19.99
CA LEU A 118 0.71 -31.39 -20.67
C LEU A 118 1.26 -30.39 -19.66
N ASP A 119 2.33 -29.70 -20.04
CA ASP A 119 2.97 -28.69 -19.20
C ASP A 119 3.23 -27.40 -19.99
N ASN A 120 2.65 -26.29 -19.53
CA ASN A 120 2.77 -24.97 -20.16
C ASN A 120 2.26 -24.96 -21.62
N ILE A 121 1.03 -25.45 -21.84
CA ILE A 121 0.41 -25.59 -23.17
C ILE A 121 -0.92 -24.84 -23.24
N VAL A 122 -1.25 -24.29 -24.41
CA VAL A 122 -2.58 -23.78 -24.75
C VAL A 122 -3.25 -24.74 -25.74
N ILE A 123 -4.48 -25.16 -25.43
CA ILE A 123 -5.32 -26.02 -26.27
C ILE A 123 -6.54 -25.23 -26.74
N THR A 124 -6.70 -25.07 -28.06
CA THR A 124 -7.76 -24.22 -28.63
C THR A 124 -8.31 -24.69 -29.97
N GLY A 125 -9.47 -24.14 -30.34
CA GLY A 125 -10.06 -24.25 -31.67
C GLY A 125 -10.71 -25.61 -31.99
N GLY A 126 -10.71 -26.54 -31.04
CA GLY A 126 -11.29 -27.86 -31.24
C GLY A 126 -12.81 -27.82 -31.20
N SER A 127 -13.43 -28.67 -32.02
CA SER A 127 -14.87 -28.70 -32.23
C SER A 127 -15.35 -30.14 -32.42
N ASP A 128 -16.04 -30.70 -31.44
CA ASP A 128 -16.70 -32.01 -31.59
C ASP A 128 -18.13 -31.85 -32.17
N ASN A 129 -18.42 -32.58 -33.25
CA ASN A 129 -19.75 -32.69 -33.86
C ASN A 129 -20.33 -34.11 -33.78
N SER A 130 -19.69 -35.02 -33.04
CA SER A 130 -20.17 -36.38 -32.84
C SER A 130 -21.26 -36.40 -31.76
N ALA A 131 -22.21 -37.32 -31.87
CA ALA A 131 -23.29 -37.46 -30.90
C ALA A 131 -22.90 -38.32 -29.68
N PHE A 132 -21.65 -38.78 -29.59
CA PHE A 132 -21.26 -39.85 -28.65
C PHE A 132 -19.90 -39.68 -27.96
N LYS A 133 -19.09 -38.66 -28.30
CA LYS A 133 -17.82 -38.35 -27.64
C LYS A 133 -17.63 -36.83 -27.51
N GLY A 134 -17.98 -36.27 -26.35
CA GLY A 134 -17.74 -34.85 -26.04
C GLY A 134 -16.25 -34.45 -25.95
N GLY A 135 -15.95 -33.25 -25.44
CA GLY A 135 -14.57 -32.83 -25.18
C GLY A 135 -13.90 -32.12 -26.34
N GLY A 136 -14.50 -31.04 -26.85
CA GLY A 136 -14.02 -30.33 -28.04
C GLY A 136 -12.52 -29.99 -28.00
N GLY A 137 -11.97 -29.71 -26.82
CA GLY A 137 -10.52 -29.65 -26.62
C GLY A 137 -9.90 -31.04 -26.47
N ILE A 138 -10.13 -31.67 -25.32
CA ILE A 138 -9.56 -32.98 -24.97
C ILE A 138 -10.66 -33.93 -24.47
N TYR A 139 -10.59 -35.17 -24.94
CA TYR A 139 -11.36 -36.27 -24.39
C TYR A 139 -10.46 -37.33 -23.78
N ILE A 140 -10.94 -37.93 -22.69
CA ILE A 140 -10.19 -38.89 -21.88
C ILE A 140 -11.01 -40.16 -21.74
N GLY A 141 -10.52 -41.24 -22.33
CA GLY A 141 -11.12 -42.57 -22.25
C GLY A 141 -11.05 -43.18 -20.85
N SER A 142 -11.91 -44.16 -20.58
CA SER A 142 -12.13 -44.77 -19.25
C SER A 142 -10.93 -45.46 -18.60
N ARG A 143 -9.85 -45.72 -19.34
CA ARG A 143 -8.62 -46.36 -18.84
C ARG A 143 -7.39 -45.46 -19.03
N SER A 144 -7.64 -44.18 -19.21
CA SER A 144 -6.63 -43.18 -19.52
C SER A 144 -6.52 -42.17 -18.38
N SER A 145 -5.34 -41.54 -18.27
CA SER A 145 -5.13 -40.42 -17.36
C SER A 145 -4.57 -39.22 -18.09
N VAL A 146 -4.98 -38.03 -17.65
CA VAL A 146 -4.44 -36.76 -18.12
C VAL A 146 -4.07 -35.87 -16.94
N LEU A 147 -2.83 -35.36 -16.94
CA LEU A 147 -2.36 -34.29 -16.08
C LEU A 147 -2.18 -33.02 -16.90
N LEU A 148 -2.86 -31.96 -16.50
CA LEU A 148 -2.74 -30.62 -17.06
C LEU A 148 -2.03 -29.74 -16.03
N ASN A 149 -0.78 -29.35 -16.29
CA ASN A 149 -0.01 -28.46 -15.43
C ASN A 149 0.24 -27.12 -16.13
N SER A 150 -0.21 -26.00 -15.55
CA SER A 150 -0.07 -24.68 -16.18
C SER A 150 -0.64 -24.64 -17.62
N VAL A 151 -1.74 -25.35 -17.86
CA VAL A 151 -2.38 -25.47 -19.18
C VAL A 151 -3.55 -24.52 -19.29
N VAL A 152 -3.76 -23.95 -20.48
CA VAL A 152 -4.97 -23.19 -20.82
C VAL A 152 -5.79 -23.94 -21.85
N VAL A 153 -7.03 -24.32 -21.52
CA VAL A 153 -7.99 -24.93 -22.45
C VAL A 153 -9.05 -23.90 -22.79
N THR A 154 -9.04 -23.40 -24.03
CA THR A 154 -9.85 -22.24 -24.40
C THR A 154 -10.50 -22.32 -25.77
N GLU A 155 -11.65 -21.65 -25.93
CA GLU A 155 -12.35 -21.48 -27.21
C GLU A 155 -12.69 -22.80 -27.93
N ASN A 156 -12.89 -23.88 -27.18
CA ASN A 156 -13.30 -25.16 -27.73
C ASN A 156 -14.82 -25.33 -27.67
N PHE A 157 -15.33 -26.18 -28.57
CA PHE A 157 -16.74 -26.38 -28.77
C PHE A 157 -17.12 -27.86 -28.80
N SER A 158 -18.26 -28.23 -28.21
CA SER A 158 -18.88 -29.53 -28.48
C SER A 158 -20.38 -29.41 -28.74
N SER A 159 -20.89 -30.29 -29.60
CA SER A 159 -22.32 -30.48 -29.84
C SER A 159 -22.98 -31.43 -28.84
N ASP A 160 -22.21 -32.15 -28.01
CA ASP A 160 -22.70 -33.10 -27.02
C ASP A 160 -22.43 -32.61 -25.59
N SER A 161 -21.19 -32.73 -25.12
CA SER A 161 -20.80 -32.45 -23.73
C SER A 161 -19.33 -32.06 -23.62
N GLY A 162 -18.92 -31.39 -22.53
CA GLY A 162 -17.50 -31.06 -22.31
C GLY A 162 -16.94 -30.15 -23.40
N GLY A 163 -17.31 -28.87 -23.44
CA GLY A 163 -16.86 -27.98 -24.51
C GLY A 163 -15.33 -27.92 -24.60
N GLY A 164 -14.67 -27.80 -23.44
CA GLY A 164 -13.23 -27.90 -23.30
C GLY A 164 -12.75 -29.33 -23.08
N LEU A 165 -13.21 -29.96 -22.00
CA LEU A 165 -12.73 -31.25 -21.52
C LEU A 165 -13.89 -32.23 -21.30
N ALA A 166 -13.73 -33.47 -21.76
CA ALA A 166 -14.61 -34.58 -21.40
C ALA A 166 -13.80 -35.71 -20.76
N ASN A 167 -14.11 -36.03 -19.51
CA ASN A 167 -13.38 -37.01 -18.73
C ASN A 167 -14.24 -38.24 -18.41
N VAL A 168 -13.83 -39.40 -18.93
CA VAL A 168 -14.36 -40.71 -18.52
C VAL A 168 -13.33 -41.49 -17.70
N GLY A 169 -12.05 -41.11 -17.79
CA GLY A 169 -10.94 -41.69 -17.04
C GLY A 169 -10.57 -40.86 -15.82
N THR A 170 -9.28 -40.53 -15.70
CA THR A 170 -8.74 -39.69 -14.64
C THR A 170 -8.20 -38.38 -15.19
N LEU A 171 -8.59 -37.25 -14.59
CA LEU A 171 -8.14 -35.92 -14.97
C LEU A 171 -7.67 -35.15 -13.74
N LEU A 172 -6.42 -34.66 -13.79
CA LEU A 172 -5.87 -33.74 -12.80
C LEU A 172 -5.51 -32.40 -13.47
N LEU A 173 -6.08 -31.31 -12.96
CA LEU A 173 -5.70 -29.94 -13.30
C LEU A 173 -4.87 -29.36 -12.15
N LEU A 174 -3.70 -28.83 -12.48
CA LEU A 174 -2.81 -28.13 -11.58
C LEU A 174 -2.46 -26.77 -12.18
N ALA A 175 -2.66 -25.68 -11.43
CA ALA A 175 -2.33 -24.32 -11.85
C ALA A 175 -2.86 -23.96 -13.25
N SER A 176 -4.00 -24.53 -13.65
CA SER A 176 -4.50 -24.52 -15.04
C SER A 176 -5.75 -23.67 -15.18
N VAL A 177 -6.08 -23.29 -16.42
CA VAL A 177 -7.23 -22.44 -16.74
C VAL A 177 -8.11 -23.10 -17.81
N VAL A 178 -9.40 -23.29 -17.54
CA VAL A 178 -10.38 -23.74 -18.54
C VAL A 178 -11.36 -22.60 -18.78
N LYS A 179 -11.34 -22.01 -19.98
CA LYS A 179 -12.13 -20.81 -20.25
C LYS A 179 -12.75 -20.67 -21.63
N ASN A 180 -13.84 -19.93 -21.73
CA ASN A 180 -14.48 -19.59 -23.02
C ASN A 180 -14.85 -20.83 -23.86
N ASN A 181 -15.04 -21.99 -23.24
CA ASN A 181 -15.48 -23.19 -23.93
C ASN A 181 -17.00 -23.28 -23.92
N ARG A 182 -17.57 -23.88 -24.96
CA ARG A 182 -19.03 -23.88 -25.15
C ARG A 182 -19.56 -25.23 -25.58
N VAL A 183 -20.70 -25.61 -25.01
CA VAL A 183 -21.53 -26.70 -25.49
C VAL A 183 -22.83 -26.16 -26.07
N SER A 184 -23.23 -26.65 -27.25
CA SER A 184 -24.48 -26.26 -27.91
C SER A 184 -25.52 -27.37 -28.05
N GLY A 185 -25.19 -28.59 -27.61
CA GLY A 185 -26.12 -29.72 -27.58
C GLY A 185 -27.41 -29.38 -26.84
N GLY A 186 -28.51 -29.98 -27.27
CA GLY A 186 -29.83 -29.80 -26.64
C GLY A 186 -29.86 -30.40 -25.22
N SER A 187 -30.63 -31.47 -25.01
CA SER A 187 -30.81 -32.07 -23.67
C SER A 187 -29.56 -32.75 -23.09
N PHE A 188 -28.48 -32.91 -23.86
CA PHE A 188 -27.22 -33.53 -23.43
C PHE A 188 -26.11 -32.51 -23.16
N GLY A 189 -26.38 -31.22 -23.40
CA GLY A 189 -25.41 -30.12 -23.37
C GLY A 189 -24.86 -29.76 -21.99
N ILE A 190 -23.95 -30.58 -21.46
CA ILE A 190 -23.47 -30.49 -20.06
C ILE A 190 -21.96 -30.26 -20.00
N GLY A 191 -21.52 -29.45 -19.03
CA GLY A 191 -20.09 -29.18 -18.80
C GLY A 191 -19.51 -28.30 -19.89
N GLY A 192 -19.83 -27.00 -19.88
CA GLY A 192 -19.31 -26.06 -20.88
C GLY A 192 -17.77 -26.06 -20.91
N GLY A 193 -17.16 -26.00 -19.72
CA GLY A 193 -15.73 -26.20 -19.53
C GLY A 193 -15.38 -27.69 -19.47
N ILE A 194 -15.91 -28.39 -18.46
CA ILE A 194 -15.56 -29.76 -18.13
C ILE A 194 -16.81 -30.61 -17.96
N ASN A 195 -16.89 -31.76 -18.64
CA ASN A 195 -17.82 -32.83 -18.33
C ASN A 195 -17.07 -34.00 -17.68
N ASN A 196 -17.44 -34.37 -16.46
CA ASN A 196 -16.80 -35.45 -15.69
C ASN A 196 -17.76 -36.62 -15.45
N ILE A 197 -17.39 -37.77 -16.00
CA ILE A 197 -17.99 -39.09 -15.82
C ILE A 197 -16.90 -40.08 -15.37
N GLY A 198 -15.87 -39.58 -14.70
CA GLY A 198 -14.74 -40.33 -14.18
C GLY A 198 -14.24 -39.72 -12.87
N THR A 199 -12.92 -39.69 -12.68
CA THR A 199 -12.29 -39.04 -11.51
C THR A 199 -11.66 -37.71 -11.93
N LEU A 200 -12.11 -36.61 -11.32
CA LEU A 200 -11.61 -35.27 -11.56
C LEU A 200 -10.99 -34.69 -10.29
N THR A 201 -9.76 -34.20 -10.39
CA THR A 201 -9.10 -33.40 -9.36
C THR A 201 -8.68 -32.05 -9.95
N ILE A 202 -8.98 -30.97 -9.24
CA ILE A 202 -8.60 -29.60 -9.63
C ILE A 202 -7.90 -28.94 -8.46
N LEU A 203 -6.66 -28.49 -8.67
CA LEU A 203 -5.83 -27.81 -7.68
C LEU A 203 -5.31 -26.48 -8.25
N ASP A 204 -5.41 -25.41 -7.47
CA ASP A 204 -4.90 -24.07 -7.78
C ASP A 204 -5.31 -23.54 -9.17
N SER A 205 -6.50 -23.89 -9.64
CA SER A 205 -6.91 -23.69 -11.03
C SER A 205 -8.14 -22.79 -11.16
N THR A 206 -8.36 -22.28 -12.37
CA THR A 206 -9.49 -21.37 -12.67
C THR A 206 -10.38 -21.93 -13.78
N ILE A 207 -11.69 -21.98 -13.54
CA ILE A 207 -12.70 -22.37 -14.52
C ILE A 207 -13.62 -21.17 -14.78
N GLU A 208 -13.50 -20.53 -15.95
CA GLU A 208 -14.17 -19.25 -16.19
C GLU A 208 -14.84 -19.07 -17.55
N ASN A 209 -15.92 -18.30 -17.61
CA ASN A 209 -16.55 -17.87 -18.87
C ASN A 209 -17.00 -19.03 -19.79
N ASN A 210 -17.20 -20.23 -19.25
CA ASN A 210 -17.65 -21.37 -20.02
C ASN A 210 -19.18 -21.44 -20.05
N GLN A 211 -19.73 -22.01 -21.13
CA GLN A 211 -21.16 -21.99 -21.40
C GLN A 211 -21.71 -23.37 -21.78
N SER A 212 -22.85 -23.75 -21.21
CA SER A 212 -23.59 -24.95 -21.62
C SER A 212 -25.09 -24.67 -21.73
N ASN A 213 -25.83 -25.50 -22.47
CA ASN A 213 -27.27 -25.28 -22.68
C ASN A 213 -28.15 -26.05 -21.69
N ASN A 214 -27.59 -27.00 -20.93
CA ASN A 214 -28.36 -27.85 -20.02
C ASN A 214 -27.84 -27.76 -18.58
N GLY A 215 -26.61 -28.20 -18.31
CA GLY A 215 -26.09 -28.30 -16.96
C GLY A 215 -24.62 -27.90 -16.87
N GLY A 216 -24.20 -27.23 -15.81
CA GLY A 216 -22.78 -27.03 -15.50
C GLY A 216 -22.07 -26.19 -16.54
N GLY A 217 -22.21 -24.86 -16.47
CA GLY A 217 -21.52 -23.98 -17.43
C GLY A 217 -20.02 -24.16 -17.32
N GLY A 218 -19.50 -24.19 -16.09
CA GLY A 218 -18.12 -24.54 -15.79
C GLY A 218 -17.92 -26.05 -15.80
N ILE A 219 -18.57 -26.76 -14.85
CA ILE A 219 -18.35 -28.18 -14.58
C ILE A 219 -19.68 -28.93 -14.52
N GLY A 220 -19.82 -30.00 -15.30
CA GLY A 220 -20.82 -31.04 -15.09
C GLY A 220 -20.16 -32.27 -14.45
N ASN A 221 -20.64 -32.71 -13.29
CA ASN A 221 -20.11 -33.86 -12.56
C ASN A 221 -21.17 -34.95 -12.37
N PHE A 222 -20.81 -36.17 -12.78
CA PHE A 222 -21.65 -37.37 -12.64
C PHE A 222 -21.03 -38.45 -11.76
N GLU A 223 -19.73 -38.35 -11.51
CA GLU A 223 -18.96 -39.31 -10.72
C GLU A 223 -18.22 -38.54 -9.61
N VAL A 224 -16.89 -38.60 -9.53
CA VAL A 224 -16.12 -38.01 -8.41
C VAL A 224 -15.37 -36.76 -8.87
N ALA A 225 -15.59 -35.64 -8.18
CA ALA A 225 -14.83 -34.41 -8.36
C ALA A 225 -14.32 -33.85 -7.02
N THR A 226 -13.01 -33.59 -6.94
CA THR A 226 -12.35 -32.94 -5.80
C THR A 226 -11.69 -31.65 -6.28
N ILE A 227 -12.03 -30.52 -5.66
CA ILE A 227 -11.56 -29.19 -6.06
C ILE A 227 -10.99 -28.48 -4.85
N ILE A 228 -9.73 -28.02 -4.97
CA ILE A 228 -8.97 -27.40 -3.89
C ILE A 228 -8.33 -26.09 -4.37
N ASN A 229 -8.35 -25.05 -3.53
CA ASN A 229 -7.66 -23.76 -3.76
C ASN A 229 -7.99 -23.09 -5.12
N SER A 230 -9.18 -23.34 -5.65
CA SER A 230 -9.53 -23.03 -7.03
C SER A 230 -10.69 -22.06 -7.14
N THR A 231 -10.84 -21.44 -8.32
CA THR A 231 -11.91 -20.48 -8.60
C THR A 231 -12.79 -20.93 -9.76
N ILE A 232 -14.10 -20.85 -9.59
CA ILE A 232 -15.08 -21.14 -10.63
C ILE A 232 -15.97 -19.90 -10.78
N HIS A 233 -15.81 -19.16 -11.89
CA HIS A 233 -16.53 -17.89 -12.03
C HIS A 233 -16.99 -17.52 -13.43
N ASN A 234 -18.02 -16.67 -13.52
CA ASN A 234 -18.57 -16.17 -14.79
C ASN A 234 -19.02 -17.26 -15.77
N ASN A 235 -19.27 -18.49 -15.30
CA ASN A 235 -19.80 -19.54 -16.15
C ASN A 235 -21.32 -19.44 -16.23
N SER A 236 -21.90 -19.95 -17.31
CA SER A 236 -23.34 -19.92 -17.49
C SER A 236 -23.92 -21.20 -18.08
N SER A 237 -25.08 -21.60 -17.57
CA SER A 237 -25.84 -22.74 -18.08
C SER A 237 -27.33 -22.58 -17.84
N ARG A 238 -28.14 -23.56 -18.26
CA ARG A 238 -29.52 -23.65 -17.78
C ARG A 238 -29.56 -24.01 -16.31
N ASP A 239 -28.91 -25.09 -15.91
CA ASP A 239 -28.90 -25.58 -14.54
C ASP A 239 -27.46 -25.59 -13.98
N GLY A 240 -27.22 -25.01 -12.79
CA GLY A 240 -25.87 -25.02 -12.21
C GLY A 240 -24.89 -24.19 -13.03
N GLY A 241 -24.99 -22.86 -12.98
CA GLY A 241 -24.18 -21.96 -13.82
C GLY A 241 -22.68 -22.25 -13.71
N GLY A 242 -22.18 -22.37 -12.48
CA GLY A 242 -20.82 -22.81 -12.19
C GLY A 242 -20.69 -24.32 -12.28
N ILE A 243 -21.41 -25.03 -11.42
CA ILE A 243 -21.30 -26.49 -11.24
C ILE A 243 -22.67 -27.14 -11.28
N TYR A 244 -22.78 -28.24 -12.00
CA TYR A 244 -23.91 -29.15 -11.96
C TYR A 244 -23.45 -30.53 -11.51
N ASN A 245 -23.78 -30.89 -10.27
CA ASN A 245 -23.47 -32.19 -9.68
C ASN A 245 -24.73 -33.07 -9.72
N ASN A 246 -24.70 -34.13 -10.51
CA ASN A 246 -25.88 -34.95 -10.80
C ASN A 246 -25.55 -36.43 -10.61
N GLY A 247 -26.03 -37.02 -9.51
CA GLY A 247 -25.68 -38.40 -9.11
C GLY A 247 -24.24 -38.59 -8.62
N GLY A 248 -23.38 -37.56 -8.73
CA GLY A 248 -21.96 -37.62 -8.36
C GLY A 248 -21.65 -37.20 -6.92
N THR A 249 -20.38 -37.36 -6.55
CA THR A 249 -19.77 -36.87 -5.31
C THR A 249 -18.86 -35.68 -5.62
N LEU A 250 -19.10 -34.55 -4.96
CA LEU A 250 -18.36 -33.30 -5.11
C LEU A 250 -17.74 -32.87 -3.78
N GLY A 251 -16.43 -32.62 -3.76
CA GLY A 251 -15.71 -32.02 -2.64
C GLY A 251 -15.11 -30.67 -3.04
N LEU A 252 -15.44 -29.60 -2.30
CA LEU A 252 -14.84 -28.27 -2.44
C LEU A 252 -14.11 -27.91 -1.14
N THR A 253 -12.83 -27.56 -1.23
CA THR A 253 -12.02 -27.10 -0.09
C THR A 253 -11.25 -25.84 -0.46
N ASN A 254 -11.41 -24.75 0.30
CA ASN A 254 -10.79 -23.46 -0.04
C ASN A 254 -11.14 -22.99 -1.47
N VAL A 255 -12.41 -23.14 -1.88
CA VAL A 255 -12.86 -22.83 -3.24
C VAL A 255 -13.72 -21.57 -3.26
N THR A 256 -13.50 -20.71 -4.25
CA THR A 256 -14.38 -19.59 -4.57
C THR A 256 -15.27 -19.92 -5.77
N VAL A 257 -16.59 -19.92 -5.60
CA VAL A 257 -17.59 -20.05 -6.67
C VAL A 257 -18.38 -18.74 -6.78
N SER A 258 -18.12 -17.95 -7.82
CA SER A 258 -18.62 -16.58 -7.88
C SER A 258 -19.11 -16.13 -9.25
N SER A 259 -20.09 -15.23 -9.30
CA SER A 259 -20.56 -14.60 -10.55
C SER A 259 -21.04 -15.58 -11.63
N ASN A 260 -21.39 -16.81 -11.27
CA ASN A 260 -21.93 -17.77 -12.22
C ASN A 260 -23.44 -17.57 -12.38
N THR A 261 -23.95 -17.84 -13.58
CA THR A 261 -25.34 -17.56 -13.94
C THR A 261 -26.07 -18.80 -14.44
N SER A 262 -27.09 -19.23 -13.71
CA SER A 262 -28.10 -20.16 -14.20
C SER A 262 -29.21 -19.36 -14.89
N THR A 263 -29.51 -19.70 -16.14
CA THR A 263 -30.60 -19.10 -16.93
C THR A 263 -32.00 -19.64 -16.57
N PHE A 264 -32.06 -20.43 -15.50
CA PHE A 264 -33.25 -21.06 -14.96
C PHE A 264 -33.18 -21.08 -13.42
N ASP A 265 -34.11 -21.78 -12.77
CA ASP A 265 -34.31 -21.71 -11.32
C ASP A 265 -33.38 -22.60 -10.48
N TYR A 266 -32.29 -23.10 -11.05
CA TYR A 266 -31.46 -24.12 -10.41
C TYR A 266 -30.03 -23.64 -10.21
N GLY A 267 -29.71 -23.11 -9.02
CA GLY A 267 -28.33 -22.93 -8.55
C GLY A 267 -27.45 -22.12 -9.49
N GLY A 268 -27.35 -20.80 -9.34
CA GLY A 268 -26.42 -20.00 -10.13
C GLY A 268 -24.98 -20.47 -9.97
N GLY A 269 -24.57 -20.75 -8.73
CA GLY A 269 -23.24 -21.27 -8.40
C GLY A 269 -23.17 -22.79 -8.53
N LEU A 270 -23.99 -23.50 -7.77
CA LEU A 270 -24.03 -24.96 -7.71
C LEU A 270 -25.46 -25.49 -7.77
N ASN A 271 -25.72 -26.46 -8.63
CA ASN A 271 -26.90 -27.31 -8.57
C ASN A 271 -26.50 -28.74 -8.22
N ASN A 272 -26.97 -29.24 -7.09
CA ASN A 272 -26.73 -30.57 -6.56
C ASN A 272 -28.03 -31.40 -6.65
N ASN A 273 -28.04 -32.48 -7.44
CA ASN A 273 -29.26 -33.19 -7.79
C ASN A 273 -29.11 -34.73 -7.91
N ASN A 274 -30.24 -35.44 -7.85
CA ASN A 274 -30.40 -36.86 -8.16
C ASN A 274 -29.56 -37.80 -7.29
N GLY A 275 -29.67 -37.67 -5.98
CA GLY A 275 -28.97 -38.52 -5.01
C GLY A 275 -27.49 -38.17 -4.84
N SER A 276 -27.05 -37.05 -5.42
CA SER A 276 -25.67 -36.58 -5.32
C SER A 276 -25.30 -36.14 -3.91
N ILE A 277 -23.99 -36.09 -3.65
CA ILE A 277 -23.41 -35.60 -2.40
C ILE A 277 -22.46 -34.46 -2.74
N ALA A 278 -22.65 -33.30 -2.10
CA ALA A 278 -21.72 -32.18 -2.17
C ALA A 278 -21.24 -31.83 -0.76
N THR A 279 -19.92 -31.77 -0.58
CA THR A 279 -19.27 -31.37 0.67
C THR A 279 -18.41 -30.14 0.43
N LEU A 280 -18.75 -29.04 1.08
CA LEU A 280 -18.08 -27.76 0.96
C LEU A 280 -17.43 -27.42 2.31
N THR A 281 -16.12 -27.24 2.30
CA THR A 281 -15.31 -26.92 3.48
C THR A 281 -14.51 -25.65 3.21
N ASN A 282 -14.51 -24.70 4.14
CA ASN A 282 -13.74 -23.46 4.03
C ASN A 282 -13.94 -22.79 2.66
N SER A 283 -15.16 -22.69 2.13
CA SER A 283 -15.40 -22.26 0.75
C SER A 283 -16.32 -21.04 0.69
N THR A 284 -16.29 -20.28 -0.41
CA THR A 284 -17.09 -19.07 -0.58
C THR A 284 -17.93 -19.15 -1.85
N ILE A 285 -19.25 -19.05 -1.70
CA ILE A 285 -20.24 -19.09 -2.77
C ILE A 285 -21.03 -17.78 -2.73
N THR A 286 -20.73 -16.86 -3.65
CA THR A 286 -21.27 -15.49 -3.60
C THR A 286 -21.46 -14.90 -4.99
N ASN A 287 -22.28 -13.86 -5.12
CA ASN A 287 -22.56 -13.16 -6.39
C ASN A 287 -23.06 -14.06 -7.54
N ASN A 288 -23.50 -15.28 -7.25
CA ASN A 288 -24.07 -16.14 -8.27
C ASN A 288 -25.55 -15.77 -8.49
N THR A 289 -26.03 -15.96 -9.72
CA THR A 289 -27.38 -15.56 -10.11
C THR A 289 -28.16 -16.74 -10.67
N ALA A 290 -29.37 -16.97 -10.18
CA ALA A 290 -30.36 -17.83 -10.83
C ALA A 290 -31.51 -16.96 -11.36
N THR A 291 -31.74 -16.97 -12.67
CA THR A 291 -32.83 -16.19 -13.29
C THR A 291 -34.05 -17.07 -13.51
N SER A 292 -35.25 -16.61 -13.14
CA SER A 292 -36.46 -17.36 -13.48
C SER A 292 -36.91 -17.10 -14.90
N GLN A 293 -37.45 -18.14 -15.55
CA GLN A 293 -38.25 -17.99 -16.77
C GLN A 293 -39.75 -18.18 -16.52
N PHE A 294 -40.15 -18.51 -15.28
CA PHE A 294 -41.52 -18.85 -14.93
C PHE A 294 -42.01 -18.03 -13.73
N SER A 295 -43.16 -17.38 -13.88
CA SER A 295 -43.83 -16.60 -12.82
C SER A 295 -44.45 -17.46 -11.70
N SER A 296 -44.07 -18.73 -11.61
CA SER A 296 -44.60 -19.66 -10.61
C SER A 296 -43.63 -19.74 -9.44
N ASN A 297 -44.15 -19.54 -8.23
CA ASN A 297 -43.46 -19.44 -6.94
C ASN A 297 -42.63 -20.67 -6.49
N GLU A 298 -42.16 -21.53 -7.38
CA GLU A 298 -41.79 -22.91 -7.05
C GLU A 298 -40.29 -23.20 -7.05
N THR A 299 -39.42 -22.35 -7.58
CA THR A 299 -38.00 -22.71 -7.71
C THR A 299 -37.07 -21.49 -7.73
N SER A 300 -36.07 -21.42 -6.82
CA SER A 300 -34.79 -20.73 -7.01
C SER A 300 -33.87 -20.83 -5.78
N GLY A 301 -32.60 -21.17 -6.01
CA GLY A 301 -31.47 -21.06 -5.08
C GLY A 301 -30.36 -20.33 -5.82
N GLY A 302 -30.16 -19.02 -5.65
CA GLY A 302 -29.22 -18.25 -6.47
C GLY A 302 -27.76 -18.68 -6.32
N GLY A 303 -27.36 -19.03 -5.09
CA GLY A 303 -26.07 -19.64 -4.79
C GLY A 303 -26.09 -21.14 -5.07
N ILE A 304 -26.87 -21.88 -4.29
CA ILE A 304 -26.95 -23.34 -4.30
C ILE A 304 -28.40 -23.82 -4.40
N GLY A 305 -28.67 -24.68 -5.38
CA GLY A 305 -29.89 -25.48 -5.44
C GLY A 305 -29.60 -26.93 -5.06
N ASN A 306 -30.33 -27.49 -4.09
CA ASN A 306 -30.14 -28.87 -3.60
C ASN A 306 -31.44 -29.68 -3.70
N PHE A 307 -31.48 -30.64 -4.62
CA PHE A 307 -32.70 -31.35 -5.02
C PHE A 307 -32.53 -32.87 -4.94
N ASN A 308 -33.30 -33.54 -4.06
CA ASN A 308 -33.15 -34.97 -3.80
C ASN A 308 -31.67 -35.38 -3.57
N ALA A 309 -30.92 -34.56 -2.85
CA ALA A 309 -29.46 -34.68 -2.72
C ALA A 309 -28.98 -34.26 -1.33
N THR A 310 -27.74 -34.61 -1.01
CA THR A 310 -27.09 -34.28 0.26
C THR A 310 -26.10 -33.14 0.09
N LEU A 311 -26.24 -32.09 0.90
CA LEU A 311 -25.32 -30.97 0.97
C LEU A 311 -24.71 -30.90 2.38
N ASN A 312 -23.38 -30.98 2.48
CA ASN A 312 -22.63 -30.81 3.72
C ASN A 312 -21.86 -29.49 3.67
N LEU A 313 -22.08 -28.61 4.65
CA LEU A 313 -21.43 -27.30 4.74
C LEU A 313 -20.60 -27.21 6.00
N ARG A 314 -19.36 -26.75 5.89
CA ARG A 314 -18.44 -26.53 7.00
C ARG A 314 -17.61 -25.27 6.76
N ASN A 315 -17.55 -24.33 7.71
CA ASN A 315 -16.76 -23.10 7.59
C ASN A 315 -16.97 -22.39 6.24
N THR A 316 -18.19 -22.42 5.70
CA THR A 316 -18.49 -22.00 4.32
C THR A 316 -19.41 -20.79 4.31
N ILE A 317 -19.11 -19.85 3.41
CA ILE A 317 -19.97 -18.69 3.12
C ILE A 317 -20.87 -19.05 1.94
N VAL A 318 -22.18 -18.91 2.11
CA VAL A 318 -23.17 -18.89 1.02
C VAL A 318 -24.06 -17.67 1.21
N ALA A 319 -23.63 -16.53 0.64
CA ALA A 319 -24.26 -15.23 0.86
C ALA A 319 -24.04 -14.27 -0.31
N GLY A 320 -24.92 -13.28 -0.46
CA GLY A 320 -24.82 -12.27 -1.53
C GLY A 320 -25.11 -12.83 -2.92
N ASN A 321 -25.83 -13.95 -3.01
CA ASN A 321 -26.30 -14.49 -4.28
C ASN A 321 -27.66 -13.88 -4.65
N THR A 322 -28.08 -14.01 -5.91
CA THR A 322 -29.30 -13.37 -6.43
C THR A 322 -30.23 -14.41 -7.05
N ALA A 323 -31.48 -14.45 -6.59
CA ALA A 323 -32.56 -15.13 -7.29
C ALA A 323 -33.93 -14.56 -6.86
N GLU A 324 -35.02 -14.97 -7.52
CA GLU A 324 -36.38 -14.50 -7.17
C GLU A 324 -36.86 -14.97 -5.78
N LEU A 325 -36.44 -16.16 -5.35
CA LEU A 325 -36.74 -16.76 -4.05
C LEU A 325 -35.48 -17.49 -3.56
N GLY A 326 -35.25 -17.56 -2.24
CA GLY A 326 -34.15 -18.32 -1.63
C GLY A 326 -32.79 -18.00 -2.22
N ALA A 327 -32.36 -16.74 -2.14
CA ALA A 327 -31.27 -16.23 -2.97
C ALA A 327 -29.93 -17.00 -2.78
N ASP A 328 -29.66 -17.54 -1.59
CA ASP A 328 -28.41 -18.25 -1.32
C ASP A 328 -28.54 -19.76 -1.40
N ILE A 329 -29.44 -20.38 -0.62
CA ILE A 329 -29.66 -21.83 -0.64
C ILE A 329 -31.14 -22.15 -0.73
N ARG A 330 -31.48 -23.05 -1.66
CA ARG A 330 -32.79 -23.71 -1.69
C ARG A 330 -32.67 -25.21 -1.70
N SER A 331 -33.46 -25.84 -0.84
CA SER A 331 -33.60 -27.28 -0.73
C SER A 331 -35.02 -27.74 -1.09
N TRP A 332 -35.18 -28.89 -1.74
CA TRP A 332 -36.51 -29.40 -2.11
C TRP A 332 -36.54 -30.94 -2.31
N PHE A 333 -37.67 -31.60 -1.99
CA PHE A 333 -37.98 -33.05 -2.17
C PHE A 333 -36.86 -34.02 -1.78
N GLY A 334 -36.92 -34.60 -0.58
CA GLY A 334 -35.99 -35.69 -0.17
C GLY A 334 -34.53 -35.25 0.04
N SER A 335 -34.25 -33.95 -0.12
CA SER A 335 -32.95 -33.35 0.16
C SER A 335 -32.60 -33.36 1.65
N HIS A 336 -31.31 -33.54 1.92
CA HIS A 336 -30.73 -33.46 3.26
C HIS A 336 -29.66 -32.37 3.25
N ILE A 337 -29.72 -31.46 4.22
CA ILE A 337 -28.64 -30.50 4.46
C ILE A 337 -28.04 -30.86 5.80
N VAL A 338 -26.75 -31.18 5.78
CA VAL A 338 -25.94 -31.33 6.98
C VAL A 338 -25.16 -30.02 7.13
N ASN A 339 -25.76 -29.11 7.85
CA ASN A 339 -25.11 -27.87 8.26
C ASN A 339 -24.41 -28.16 9.60
N ASP A 340 -23.27 -28.83 9.52
CA ASP A 340 -22.51 -29.27 10.70
C ASP A 340 -22.25 -28.03 11.58
N ASP A 341 -22.56 -28.16 12.87
CA ASP A 341 -22.12 -27.35 14.03
C ASP A 341 -22.35 -25.83 14.10
N GLY A 342 -22.91 -25.18 13.07
CA GLY A 342 -23.23 -23.75 13.10
C GLY A 342 -22.09 -22.81 12.69
N SER A 343 -20.95 -23.34 12.23
CA SER A 343 -19.82 -22.55 11.72
C SER A 343 -19.93 -22.23 10.22
N ASN A 344 -21.12 -21.90 9.74
CA ASN A 344 -21.36 -21.45 8.36
C ASN A 344 -22.02 -20.08 8.35
N LEU A 345 -21.78 -19.29 7.30
CA LEU A 345 -22.43 -18.00 7.10
C LEU A 345 -23.37 -18.09 5.90
N ILE A 346 -24.66 -18.20 6.19
CA ILE A 346 -25.72 -18.39 5.19
C ILE A 346 -26.73 -17.26 5.38
N ASP A 347 -26.99 -16.47 4.33
CA ASP A 347 -27.87 -15.31 4.40
C ASP A 347 -29.36 -15.72 4.23
N GLN A 348 -29.69 -16.50 3.20
CA GLN A 348 -31.05 -17.03 2.98
C GLN A 348 -31.10 -18.54 2.74
N LEU A 349 -31.61 -19.30 3.73
CA LEU A 349 -31.88 -20.74 3.61
C LEU A 349 -33.39 -21.02 3.54
N LEU A 350 -33.86 -21.57 2.41
CA LEU A 350 -35.27 -21.96 2.25
C LEU A 350 -35.44 -23.50 2.26
N PHE A 351 -36.19 -24.00 3.25
CA PHE A 351 -36.56 -25.42 3.50
C PHE A 351 -35.42 -26.36 3.99
N GLY A 352 -34.73 -26.00 5.08
CA GLY A 352 -33.83 -26.86 5.87
C GLY A 352 -34.10 -26.75 7.38
N ASP A 353 -33.64 -27.70 8.19
CA ASP A 353 -33.64 -27.62 9.66
C ASP A 353 -32.43 -26.76 10.07
N ASP A 354 -32.65 -25.57 10.62
CA ASP A 354 -31.60 -24.54 10.69
C ASP A 354 -31.10 -24.27 12.13
N THR A 355 -29.78 -24.31 12.28
CA THR A 355 -29.01 -23.79 13.43
C THR A 355 -27.88 -22.84 12.99
N ALA A 356 -27.86 -22.40 11.72
CA ALA A 356 -26.93 -21.41 11.20
C ALA A 356 -27.17 -20.02 11.82
N ILE A 357 -26.22 -19.12 11.63
CA ILE A 357 -26.40 -17.69 11.88
C ILE A 357 -27.29 -17.11 10.76
N ASP A 358 -28.56 -17.49 10.72
CA ASP A 358 -29.61 -16.99 9.81
C ASP A 358 -30.09 -15.63 10.32
N ASN A 359 -29.73 -14.52 9.65
CA ASN A 359 -30.20 -13.17 9.99
C ASN A 359 -29.91 -12.09 8.92
N ASN A 360 -29.97 -12.38 7.61
CA ASN A 360 -29.81 -11.33 6.59
C ASN A 360 -28.45 -10.57 6.73
N ILE A 361 -27.37 -11.33 6.83
CA ILE A 361 -26.04 -10.83 7.20
C ILE A 361 -25.16 -10.66 5.96
N ASP A 362 -24.77 -9.41 5.68
CA ASP A 362 -23.74 -9.11 4.69
C ASP A 362 -22.40 -9.74 5.09
N PRO A 363 -21.81 -10.64 4.28
CA PRO A 363 -20.52 -11.26 4.58
C PRO A 363 -19.35 -10.26 4.51
N LYS A 364 -19.59 -9.04 4.01
CA LYS A 364 -18.60 -7.97 3.80
C LYS A 364 -17.39 -8.47 3.04
N LEU A 365 -17.66 -8.92 1.81
CA LEU A 365 -16.64 -9.39 0.89
C LEU A 365 -16.19 -8.25 -0.02
N GLY A 366 -14.88 -8.21 -0.29
CA GLY A 366 -14.32 -7.39 -1.37
C GLY A 366 -14.71 -7.94 -2.75
N PRO A 367 -14.38 -7.23 -3.84
CA PRO A 367 -14.61 -7.72 -5.20
C PRO A 367 -13.79 -8.99 -5.47
N LEU A 368 -14.21 -9.78 -6.47
CA LEU A 368 -13.42 -10.90 -6.98
C LEU A 368 -12.18 -10.33 -7.68
N GLN A 369 -11.01 -10.56 -7.11
CA GLN A 369 -9.76 -10.04 -7.65
C GLN A 369 -8.56 -10.87 -7.18
N ASN A 370 -7.36 -10.52 -7.64
CA ASN A 370 -6.13 -11.10 -7.12
C ASN A 370 -5.82 -10.49 -5.74
N ASN A 371 -5.93 -11.28 -4.67
CA ASN A 371 -5.60 -10.87 -3.29
C ASN A 371 -4.33 -11.57 -2.76
N GLY A 372 -3.40 -11.89 -3.67
CA GLY A 372 -2.25 -12.76 -3.41
C GLY A 372 -2.66 -14.22 -3.59
N GLY A 373 -1.87 -15.00 -4.34
CA GLY A 373 -2.18 -16.40 -4.69
C GLY A 373 -2.32 -16.64 -6.20
N LEU A 374 -2.53 -17.91 -6.58
CA LEU A 374 -2.62 -18.34 -7.98
C LEU A 374 -4.00 -18.12 -8.60
N THR A 375 -5.06 -18.07 -7.79
CA THR A 375 -6.45 -17.92 -8.23
C THR A 375 -7.11 -16.70 -7.60
N LEU A 376 -8.20 -16.21 -8.21
CA LEU A 376 -8.90 -15.02 -7.72
C LEU A 376 -9.73 -15.35 -6.47
N THR A 377 -9.84 -14.40 -5.56
CA THR A 377 -10.61 -14.59 -4.32
C THR A 377 -11.46 -13.38 -4.00
N HIS A 378 -12.45 -13.57 -3.12
CA HIS A 378 -13.11 -12.49 -2.42
C HIS A 378 -12.45 -12.32 -1.06
N ALA A 379 -11.74 -11.21 -0.85
CA ALA A 379 -11.16 -10.89 0.46
C ALA A 379 -12.27 -10.63 1.49
N LEU A 380 -12.08 -11.10 2.72
CA LEU A 380 -12.86 -10.63 3.87
C LEU A 380 -12.50 -9.16 4.13
N LEU A 381 -13.50 -8.31 4.34
CA LEU A 381 -13.29 -6.92 4.73
C LEU A 381 -13.34 -6.76 6.25
N GLU A 382 -12.74 -5.69 6.77
CA GLU A 382 -12.74 -5.39 8.19
C GLU A 382 -14.17 -5.35 8.77
N GLY A 383 -14.36 -6.02 9.90
CA GLY A 383 -15.66 -6.16 10.54
C GLY A 383 -16.61 -7.13 9.84
N SER A 384 -16.10 -7.98 8.93
CA SER A 384 -16.84 -9.12 8.40
C SER A 384 -17.23 -10.08 9.54
N PRO A 385 -18.47 -10.60 9.55
CA PRO A 385 -18.93 -11.58 10.53
C PRO A 385 -18.29 -12.96 10.37
N ALA A 386 -17.59 -13.22 9.26
CA ALA A 386 -16.88 -14.48 9.04
C ALA A 386 -15.50 -14.54 9.74
N ILE A 387 -14.96 -13.40 10.17
CA ILE A 387 -13.65 -13.30 10.81
C ILE A 387 -13.68 -13.99 12.18
N ASN A 388 -12.81 -14.98 12.36
CA ASN A 388 -12.62 -15.83 13.53
C ASN A 388 -13.91 -16.52 14.00
N ALA A 389 -14.83 -16.81 13.06
CA ALA A 389 -16.14 -17.39 13.35
C ALA A 389 -16.26 -18.89 12.99
N GLY A 390 -15.24 -19.46 12.34
CA GLY A 390 -15.23 -20.86 11.93
C GLY A 390 -14.79 -21.81 13.05
N ASN A 391 -14.97 -23.11 12.81
CA ASN A 391 -14.54 -24.18 13.70
C ASN A 391 -13.26 -24.84 13.19
N ASN A 392 -12.18 -24.77 13.98
CA ASN A 392 -10.89 -25.37 13.65
C ASN A 392 -10.97 -26.90 13.47
N ALA A 393 -11.94 -27.57 14.11
CA ALA A 393 -12.11 -29.03 13.97
C ALA A 393 -12.63 -29.46 12.59
N ASN A 394 -13.16 -28.52 11.80
CA ASN A 394 -13.68 -28.76 10.46
C ASN A 394 -12.63 -28.57 9.35
N ILE A 395 -11.41 -28.17 9.70
CA ILE A 395 -10.33 -28.07 8.72
C ILE A 395 -10.04 -29.48 8.18
N ALA A 396 -10.04 -29.62 6.86
CA ALA A 396 -9.81 -30.89 6.21
C ALA A 396 -8.34 -31.32 6.33
N ALA A 397 -8.11 -32.64 6.29
CA ALA A 397 -6.77 -33.18 6.12
C ALA A 397 -6.21 -32.83 4.73
N ASP A 398 -4.91 -32.62 4.62
CA ASP A 398 -4.21 -32.38 3.36
C ASP A 398 -3.98 -33.68 2.57
N SER A 399 -5.08 -34.37 2.27
CA SER A 399 -5.03 -35.68 1.62
C SER A 399 -4.40 -35.71 0.23
N LEU A 400 -4.12 -34.54 -0.37
CA LEU A 400 -3.51 -34.39 -1.68
C LEU A 400 -2.08 -33.82 -1.64
N ASP A 401 -1.48 -33.63 -0.45
CA ASP A 401 -0.12 -33.08 -0.29
C ASP A 401 0.01 -31.72 -1.01
N SER A 402 -0.87 -30.78 -0.65
CA SER A 402 -1.06 -29.51 -1.35
C SER A 402 0.17 -28.59 -1.24
N ASP A 403 0.99 -28.77 -0.21
CA ASP A 403 2.26 -28.04 -0.05
C ASP A 403 3.51 -28.84 -0.45
N ASN A 404 3.32 -30.08 -0.89
CA ASN A 404 4.33 -30.97 -1.47
C ASN A 404 5.49 -31.25 -0.48
N ASP A 405 5.16 -31.42 0.81
CA ASP A 405 6.10 -31.82 1.86
C ASP A 405 6.11 -33.35 2.10
N GLY A 406 5.11 -34.06 1.56
CA GLY A 406 4.96 -35.51 1.61
C GLY A 406 4.10 -36.03 2.78
N ASP A 407 3.56 -35.17 3.64
CA ASP A 407 2.65 -35.52 4.74
C ASP A 407 1.18 -35.27 4.35
N THR A 408 0.49 -36.33 3.94
CA THR A 408 -0.94 -36.27 3.59
C THR A 408 -1.89 -36.39 4.80
N THR A 409 -1.35 -36.49 6.02
CA THR A 409 -2.11 -36.76 7.24
C THR A 409 -2.36 -35.53 8.10
N GLU A 410 -1.62 -34.45 7.85
CA GLU A 410 -1.81 -33.18 8.53
C GLU A 410 -3.04 -32.42 8.03
N LEU A 411 -3.36 -31.31 8.69
CA LEU A 411 -4.43 -30.41 8.28
C LEU A 411 -3.91 -29.45 7.23
N ILE A 412 -4.77 -29.03 6.31
CA ILE A 412 -4.42 -27.99 5.33
C ILE A 412 -3.90 -26.74 6.04
N LEU A 413 -2.65 -26.37 5.73
CA LEU A 413 -1.92 -25.29 6.39
C LEU A 413 -2.29 -23.89 5.89
N TYR A 414 -2.78 -23.79 4.65
CA TYR A 414 -2.99 -22.51 3.97
C TYR A 414 -4.45 -22.32 3.52
N ASP A 415 -4.86 -21.06 3.36
CA ASP A 415 -6.12 -20.74 2.68
C ASP A 415 -5.99 -20.85 1.15
N GLN A 416 -7.04 -20.49 0.40
CA GLN A 416 -7.07 -20.59 -1.07
C GLN A 416 -5.84 -19.95 -1.77
N ARG A 417 -5.22 -18.95 -1.14
CA ARG A 417 -4.10 -18.20 -1.71
C ARG A 417 -2.78 -18.98 -1.66
N GLY A 418 -2.72 -20.05 -0.87
CA GLY A 418 -1.56 -20.92 -0.73
C GLY A 418 -0.49 -20.38 0.21
N SER A 419 0.76 -20.80 -0.01
CA SER A 419 1.90 -20.52 0.88
C SER A 419 2.03 -19.04 1.23
N GLY A 420 2.23 -18.76 2.52
CA GLY A 420 2.27 -17.40 3.09
C GLY A 420 0.93 -16.90 3.65
N TYR A 421 -0.16 -17.60 3.37
CA TYR A 421 -1.50 -17.28 3.89
C TYR A 421 -2.03 -18.43 4.76
N PRO A 422 -1.66 -18.49 6.05
CA PRO A 422 -2.09 -19.56 6.95
C PRO A 422 -3.61 -19.69 7.01
N ARG A 423 -4.09 -20.93 7.10
CA ARG A 423 -5.53 -21.24 7.24
C ARG A 423 -6.11 -20.84 8.59
N ILE A 424 -5.25 -20.61 9.59
CA ILE A 424 -5.64 -20.05 10.88
C ILE A 424 -4.76 -18.85 11.16
N TYR A 425 -5.36 -17.66 11.25
CA TYR A 425 -4.70 -16.44 11.69
C TYR A 425 -5.37 -15.90 12.95
N GLY A 426 -4.68 -15.99 14.09
CA GLY A 426 -5.23 -15.65 15.40
C GLY A 426 -5.69 -16.90 16.15
N ASN A 427 -6.97 -16.97 16.52
CA ASN A 427 -7.47 -18.02 17.42
C ASN A 427 -8.38 -19.05 16.73
N ALA A 428 -9.11 -18.63 15.70
CA ALA A 428 -10.05 -19.49 14.98
C ALA A 428 -9.97 -19.21 13.48
N VAL A 429 -10.17 -20.26 12.68
CA VAL A 429 -10.31 -20.17 11.23
C VAL A 429 -11.46 -19.26 10.87
N ASP A 430 -11.30 -18.45 9.83
CA ASP A 430 -12.38 -17.67 9.27
C ASP A 430 -13.31 -18.56 8.44
N ILE A 431 -14.60 -18.20 8.41
CA ILE A 431 -15.55 -18.85 7.51
C ILE A 431 -15.24 -18.38 6.08
N GLY A 432 -15.11 -19.31 5.14
CA GLY A 432 -14.89 -19.03 3.72
C GLY A 432 -13.51 -19.42 3.20
N ALA A 433 -13.29 -19.13 1.91
CA ALA A 433 -12.11 -19.56 1.16
C ALA A 433 -10.80 -18.88 1.57
N VAL A 434 -10.87 -17.74 2.26
CA VAL A 434 -9.70 -16.95 2.65
C VAL A 434 -9.73 -16.62 4.13
N GLU A 435 -8.56 -16.36 4.69
CA GLU A 435 -8.37 -15.84 6.03
C GLU A 435 -8.16 -14.31 5.98
N PHE A 436 -8.85 -13.58 6.85
CA PHE A 436 -8.62 -12.17 7.06
C PHE A 436 -7.31 -11.96 7.79
N GLN A 437 -6.41 -11.27 7.11
CA GLN A 437 -5.18 -10.77 7.71
C GLN A 437 -5.25 -9.26 7.67
N PRO A 438 -5.35 -8.58 8.83
CA PRO A 438 -5.21 -7.14 8.84
C PRO A 438 -3.83 -6.78 8.26
N PRO A 439 -3.67 -5.60 7.66
CA PRO A 439 -2.34 -5.12 7.33
C PRO A 439 -1.42 -5.19 8.57
N PRO A 440 -0.11 -5.24 8.40
CA PRO A 440 0.80 -5.11 9.53
C PRO A 440 0.76 -3.66 10.08
N PRO A 441 0.97 -3.43 11.39
CA PRO A 441 0.99 -2.07 11.95
C PRO A 441 2.09 -1.23 11.31
N SER A 442 1.87 0.09 11.24
CA SER A 442 2.90 1.01 10.79
C SER A 442 3.71 1.58 11.97
N ILE A 443 5.03 1.62 11.83
CA ILE A 443 5.97 2.23 12.77
C ILE A 443 6.21 3.69 12.39
N SER A 444 6.18 4.60 13.36
CA SER A 444 6.58 5.99 13.16
C SER A 444 7.54 6.46 14.26
N LEU A 445 8.55 7.24 13.86
CA LEU A 445 9.52 7.88 14.75
C LEU A 445 9.15 9.35 14.96
N SER A 446 9.14 9.85 16.19
CA SER A 446 8.91 11.27 16.49
C SER A 446 10.17 12.11 16.25
N ASN A 447 10.00 13.42 16.10
CA ASN A 447 11.09 14.37 16.33
C ASN A 447 11.21 14.66 17.83
N VAL A 448 12.35 15.20 18.26
CA VAL A 448 12.56 15.78 19.59
C VAL A 448 12.64 17.29 19.44
N ALA A 449 11.76 18.03 20.12
CA ALA A 449 11.63 19.47 19.92
C ALA A 449 12.92 20.23 20.28
N THR A 450 13.50 19.97 21.45
CA THR A 450 14.79 20.53 21.90
C THR A 450 15.32 19.71 23.08
N THR A 451 16.62 19.46 23.08
CA THR A 451 17.38 19.04 24.25
C THR A 451 18.56 19.99 24.42
N THR A 452 19.14 20.09 25.60
CA THR A 452 20.32 20.94 25.84
C THR A 452 21.53 20.10 26.23
N ASP A 453 22.71 20.52 25.78
CA ASP A 453 24.01 20.04 26.23
C ASP A 453 24.44 20.69 27.55
N ASP A 454 24.00 21.90 27.89
CA ASP A 454 24.36 22.66 29.10
C ASP A 454 24.00 21.97 30.44
N LEU A 455 23.14 20.93 30.40
CA LEU A 455 22.70 20.19 31.57
C LEU A 455 23.30 18.77 31.58
N ALA A 456 23.91 18.39 32.70
CA ALA A 456 24.49 17.06 32.87
C ALA A 456 23.42 15.95 32.74
N ASN A 457 23.79 14.87 32.04
CA ASN A 457 22.95 13.68 31.80
C ASN A 457 21.68 13.95 30.97
N SER A 458 21.72 14.96 30.10
CA SER A 458 20.66 15.25 29.15
C SER A 458 20.51 14.15 28.11
N ASN A 459 19.28 13.90 27.66
CA ASN A 459 18.96 12.90 26.64
C ASN A 459 17.93 13.46 25.65
N ALA A 460 18.18 13.28 24.36
CA ALA A 460 17.13 13.38 23.36
C ALA A 460 16.30 12.10 23.39
N VAL A 461 15.02 12.21 23.79
CA VAL A 461 14.12 11.05 23.90
C VAL A 461 13.14 11.02 22.73
N PHE A 462 13.42 10.15 21.77
CA PHE A 462 12.54 9.86 20.64
C PHE A 462 11.45 8.89 21.05
N THR A 463 10.22 9.09 20.56
CA THR A 463 9.13 8.13 20.73
C THR A 463 8.94 7.37 19.43
N VAL A 464 9.03 6.04 19.51
CA VAL A 464 8.71 5.12 18.41
C VAL A 464 7.33 4.53 18.67
N THR A 465 6.40 4.69 17.72
CA THR A 465 5.00 4.28 17.90
C THR A 465 4.53 3.34 16.81
N LEU A 466 3.57 2.47 17.16
CA LEU A 466 2.78 1.67 16.22
C LEU A 466 1.40 2.30 16.01
N SER A 467 0.84 2.14 14.81
CA SER A 467 -0.54 2.56 14.49
C SER A 467 -1.61 1.86 15.34
N TYR A 468 -1.37 0.61 15.74
CA TYR A 468 -2.18 -0.18 16.65
C TYR A 468 -1.35 -1.30 17.28
N ALA A 469 -1.88 -1.90 18.33
CA ALA A 469 -1.23 -3.00 19.03
C ALA A 469 -1.21 -4.27 18.18
N SER A 470 -0.07 -4.95 18.13
CA SER A 470 0.07 -6.27 17.50
C SER A 470 -0.13 -7.38 18.53
N GLY A 471 -0.69 -8.52 18.09
CA GLY A 471 -0.72 -9.77 18.86
C GLY A 471 0.61 -10.53 18.85
N SER A 472 1.53 -10.17 17.96
CA SER A 472 2.86 -10.76 17.83
C SER A 472 3.96 -9.73 18.10
N PRO A 473 5.17 -10.14 18.55
CA PRO A 473 6.29 -9.22 18.71
C PRO A 473 6.64 -8.50 17.40
N ILE A 474 6.95 -7.21 17.49
CA ILE A 474 7.44 -6.38 16.38
C ILE A 474 8.84 -5.91 16.74
N THR A 475 9.79 -6.05 15.81
CA THR A 475 11.13 -5.49 15.97
C THR A 475 11.42 -4.43 14.92
N VAL A 476 12.25 -3.46 15.27
CA VAL A 476 12.80 -2.46 14.34
C VAL A 476 14.20 -2.06 14.76
N GLN A 477 15.12 -1.96 13.82
CA GLN A 477 16.47 -1.48 14.08
C GLN A 477 16.51 0.03 14.04
N TYR A 478 17.42 0.63 14.80
CA TYR A 478 17.67 2.06 14.77
C TYR A 478 19.17 2.39 14.79
N THR A 479 19.53 3.54 14.22
CA THR A 479 20.87 4.11 14.32
C THR A 479 20.82 5.63 14.30
N THR A 480 21.68 6.28 15.07
CA THR A 480 21.93 7.73 14.98
C THR A 480 22.75 8.08 13.74
N GLN A 481 22.61 9.31 13.26
CA GLN A 481 23.36 9.89 12.14
C GLN A 481 23.63 11.37 12.39
N ASP A 482 24.82 11.84 12.02
CA ASP A 482 25.25 13.22 12.17
C ASP A 482 24.42 14.20 11.32
N GLY A 483 24.27 15.42 11.83
CA GLY A 483 23.81 16.59 11.09
C GLY A 483 24.84 17.70 11.24
N SER A 484 24.46 18.82 11.88
CA SER A 484 25.44 19.78 12.38
C SER A 484 26.06 19.32 13.70
N ALA A 485 25.29 18.61 14.54
CA ALA A 485 25.82 17.88 15.69
C ALA A 485 26.54 16.60 15.21
N ILE A 486 27.72 16.36 15.76
CA ILE A 486 28.69 15.33 15.44
C ILE A 486 28.79 14.30 16.59
N ALA A 487 28.69 13.02 16.24
CA ALA A 487 28.84 11.92 17.17
C ALA A 487 30.18 11.96 17.92
N GLY A 488 30.13 11.80 19.24
CA GLY A 488 31.28 11.83 20.13
C GLY A 488 31.74 13.23 20.55
N SER A 489 31.26 14.28 19.89
CA SER A 489 31.36 15.67 20.36
C SER A 489 30.08 16.04 21.11
N ASP A 490 28.93 15.93 20.43
CA ASP A 490 27.69 16.59 20.91
C ASP A 490 26.67 15.55 21.39
N TYR A 491 26.77 14.31 20.90
CA TYR A 491 25.95 13.20 21.35
C TYR A 491 26.69 11.86 21.31
N ILE A 492 26.23 10.89 22.11
CA ILE A 492 26.78 9.53 22.09
C ILE A 492 26.09 8.72 20.97
N PRO A 493 26.82 8.22 19.96
CA PRO A 493 26.22 7.46 18.87
C PRO A 493 25.54 6.19 19.42
N THR A 494 24.28 6.01 19.07
CA THR A 494 23.43 4.93 19.60
C THR A 494 22.81 4.15 18.46
N SER A 495 22.89 2.82 18.52
CA SER A 495 22.23 1.92 17.58
C SER A 495 21.75 0.65 18.31
N GLY A 496 20.74 -0.01 17.74
CA GLY A 496 20.20 -1.21 18.35
C GLY A 496 18.92 -1.71 17.70
N THR A 497 18.20 -2.58 18.42
CA THR A 497 16.89 -3.10 18.02
C THR A 497 15.88 -2.79 19.12
N LEU A 498 14.77 -2.17 18.74
CA LEU A 498 13.59 -2.01 19.60
C LEU A 498 12.65 -3.19 19.37
N THR A 499 12.08 -3.71 20.45
CA THR A 499 11.13 -4.84 20.43
C THR A 499 9.84 -4.42 21.13
N PHE A 500 8.77 -4.25 20.37
CA PHE A 500 7.42 -4.12 20.91
C PHE A 500 6.92 -5.49 21.33
N SER A 501 6.61 -5.65 22.61
CA SER A 501 5.92 -6.85 23.09
C SER A 501 4.46 -6.85 22.60
N PRO A 502 3.80 -8.02 22.47
CA PRO A 502 2.39 -8.07 22.13
C PRO A 502 1.54 -7.12 23.00
N GLY A 503 0.65 -6.35 22.39
CA GLY A 503 -0.15 -5.33 23.06
C GLY A 503 0.50 -3.94 23.21
N GLN A 504 1.82 -3.81 23.03
CA GLN A 504 2.55 -2.56 23.19
C GLN A 504 2.51 -1.70 21.92
N THR A 505 2.30 -0.38 22.07
CA THR A 505 2.22 0.56 20.92
C THR A 505 3.24 1.68 20.95
N ALA A 506 4.02 1.85 22.03
CA ALA A 506 5.01 2.90 22.13
C ALA A 506 6.27 2.42 22.89
N LEU A 507 7.43 2.89 22.42
CA LEU A 507 8.74 2.74 23.06
C LEU A 507 9.47 4.07 23.04
N ALA A 508 10.20 4.35 24.12
CA ALA A 508 11.11 5.49 24.20
C ALA A 508 12.52 5.04 23.76
N LEU A 509 13.17 5.86 22.96
CA LEU A 509 14.56 5.72 22.54
C LEU A 509 15.34 6.95 23.02
N ALA A 510 16.21 6.75 24.01
CA ALA A 510 17.06 7.82 24.53
C ALA A 510 18.41 7.83 23.80
N VAL A 511 18.80 9.00 23.31
CA VAL A 511 20.14 9.29 22.80
C VAL A 511 20.82 10.25 23.80
N PRO A 512 21.89 9.82 24.48
CA PRO A 512 22.60 10.68 25.43
C PRO A 512 23.28 11.85 24.73
N ILE A 513 23.12 13.04 25.31
CA ILE A 513 23.76 14.27 24.86
C ILE A 513 25.05 14.46 25.66
N ILE A 514 26.12 14.87 24.99
CA ILE A 514 27.39 15.15 25.61
C ILE A 514 27.35 16.62 26.06
N THR A 515 27.65 16.85 27.33
CA THR A 515 27.64 18.20 27.90
C THR A 515 29.00 18.86 27.73
N ASP A 516 29.00 20.08 27.20
CA ASP A 516 30.12 21.00 27.34
C ASP A 516 29.66 22.44 27.65
N THR A 517 30.58 23.40 27.55
CA THR A 517 30.35 24.81 27.90
C THR A 517 30.61 25.78 26.75
N VAL A 518 30.90 25.26 25.55
CA VAL A 518 31.16 26.05 24.35
C VAL A 518 29.82 26.42 23.72
N PHE A 519 29.67 27.68 23.32
CA PHE A 519 28.50 28.08 22.55
C PHE A 519 28.75 27.80 21.07
N GLU A 520 27.90 26.96 20.49
CA GLU A 520 27.98 26.45 19.11
C GLU A 520 26.70 26.75 18.31
N GLY A 521 25.65 27.26 18.98
CA GLY A 521 24.33 27.47 18.41
C GLY A 521 23.49 26.19 18.40
N ASP A 522 22.31 26.26 17.76
CA ASP A 522 21.43 25.10 17.64
C ASP A 522 21.99 24.09 16.64
N GLU A 523 22.14 22.84 17.09
CA GLU A 523 22.66 21.75 16.29
C GLU A 523 21.67 20.62 16.10
N LEU A 524 21.78 19.92 14.96
CA LEU A 524 20.85 18.87 14.57
C LEU A 524 21.59 17.55 14.42
N PHE A 525 20.96 16.46 14.88
CA PHE A 525 21.31 15.09 14.52
C PHE A 525 20.04 14.29 14.20
N PHE A 526 20.21 13.08 13.66
CA PHE A 526 19.10 12.24 13.22
C PHE A 526 19.13 10.86 13.87
N VAL A 527 17.96 10.24 13.98
CA VAL A 527 17.79 8.81 14.21
C VAL A 527 17.04 8.24 13.02
N THR A 528 17.52 7.10 12.49
CA THR A 528 16.86 6.38 11.40
C THR A 528 16.41 5.00 11.83
N LEU A 529 15.26 4.55 11.33
CA LEU A 529 14.70 3.21 11.52
C LEU A 529 14.95 2.33 10.29
N SER A 530 15.19 1.04 10.50
CA SER A 530 15.40 0.07 9.43
C SER A 530 14.98 -1.35 9.84
N ASN A 531 14.91 -2.27 8.86
CA ASN A 531 14.70 -3.70 9.06
C ASN A 531 13.52 -4.04 10.02
N PRO A 532 12.30 -3.55 9.75
CA PRO A 532 11.15 -3.89 10.57
C PRO A 532 10.77 -5.37 10.41
N SER A 533 10.23 -5.99 11.46
CA SER A 533 9.57 -7.29 11.40
C SER A 533 8.10 -7.14 11.80
N ASN A 534 7.20 -7.85 11.13
CA ASN A 534 5.74 -7.84 11.38
C ASN A 534 5.10 -6.43 11.36
N ALA A 535 5.74 -5.46 10.71
CA ALA A 535 5.35 -4.05 10.67
C ALA A 535 5.93 -3.37 9.41
N ALA A 536 5.37 -2.22 9.03
CA ALA A 536 5.89 -1.36 7.97
C ALA A 536 6.37 -0.03 8.55
N ILE A 537 7.49 0.53 8.07
CA ILE A 537 7.94 1.86 8.53
C ILE A 537 7.23 2.95 7.72
N SER A 538 6.52 3.85 8.41
CA SER A 538 5.81 5.00 7.81
C SER A 538 6.58 6.31 7.93
N ASN A 539 7.28 6.52 9.05
CA ASN A 539 8.27 7.58 9.21
C ASN A 539 9.58 6.98 9.74
N PHE A 540 10.59 6.94 8.87
CA PHE A 540 11.86 6.29 9.18
C PHE A 540 12.89 7.22 9.80
N ILE A 541 12.63 8.52 9.89
CA ILE A 541 13.61 9.50 10.39
C ILE A 541 12.99 10.38 11.49
N GLY A 542 13.77 10.59 12.54
CA GLY A 542 13.48 11.55 13.61
C GLY A 542 14.64 12.52 13.74
N THR A 543 14.33 13.81 13.85
CA THR A 543 15.32 14.87 14.08
C THR A 543 15.41 15.18 15.57
N GLY A 544 16.64 15.24 16.09
CA GLY A 544 16.96 15.79 17.41
C GLY A 544 17.63 17.15 17.27
N ILE A 545 17.24 18.11 18.11
CA ILE A 545 17.83 19.45 18.18
C ILE A 545 18.54 19.59 19.52
N ILE A 546 19.84 19.88 19.50
CA ILE A 546 20.66 20.21 20.66
C ILE A 546 20.80 21.74 20.70
N THR A 547 20.46 22.35 21.84
CA THR A 547 20.50 23.80 22.05
C THR A 547 21.46 24.15 23.19
N ASN A 548 22.24 25.20 23.03
CA ASN A 548 23.06 25.79 24.09
C ASN A 548 22.74 27.27 24.29
N ILE A 549 22.88 27.77 25.52
CA ILE A 549 22.75 29.20 25.81
C ILE A 549 24.09 29.91 25.56
N ASP A 550 24.05 31.12 25.01
CA ASP A 550 25.16 32.07 25.14
C ASP A 550 25.01 32.84 26.47
N PRO A 551 25.75 32.47 27.54
CA PRO A 551 25.63 33.12 28.84
C PRO A 551 26.10 34.58 28.81
N ALA A 552 26.99 34.96 27.90
CA ALA A 552 27.49 36.33 27.82
C ALA A 552 26.42 37.25 27.21
N GLU A 553 25.79 36.83 26.11
CA GLU A 553 24.70 37.58 25.49
C GLU A 553 23.46 37.64 26.40
N TYR A 554 23.17 36.55 27.10
CA TYR A 554 22.15 36.51 28.15
C TYR A 554 22.40 37.57 29.24
N ALA A 555 23.63 37.72 29.71
CA ALA A 555 23.97 38.75 30.70
C ALA A 555 23.90 40.16 30.11
N ALA A 556 24.35 40.36 28.86
CA ALA A 556 24.35 41.67 28.23
C ALA A 556 22.91 42.19 28.01
N SER A 557 22.00 41.28 27.69
CA SER A 557 20.56 41.52 27.58
C SER A 557 19.86 41.81 28.92
N ASN A 558 20.48 41.44 30.04
CA ASN A 558 19.89 41.57 31.38
C ASN A 558 20.89 42.23 32.35
N PRO A 559 20.97 43.58 32.38
CA PRO A 559 22.03 44.29 33.08
C PRO A 559 22.09 44.05 34.60
N ASP A 560 20.98 43.65 35.23
CA ASP A 560 20.95 43.24 36.63
C ASP A 560 21.77 41.98 36.90
N LEU A 561 21.88 41.08 35.92
CA LEU A 561 22.74 39.89 36.01
C LEU A 561 24.23 40.25 35.98
N ILE A 562 24.60 41.32 35.28
CA ILE A 562 25.97 41.84 35.29
C ILE A 562 26.36 42.28 36.71
N ALA A 563 25.44 42.97 37.40
CA ALA A 563 25.66 43.40 38.79
C ALA A 563 25.73 42.22 39.77
N ALA A 564 24.94 41.16 39.53
CA ALA A 564 24.87 40.00 40.40
C ALA A 564 26.03 39.00 40.20
N PHE A 565 26.43 38.74 38.95
CA PHE A 565 27.31 37.64 38.57
C PHE A 565 28.59 38.09 37.85
N GLY A 566 28.62 39.30 37.27
CA GLY A 566 29.72 39.78 36.44
C GLY A 566 29.98 38.87 35.23
N TYR A 567 31.24 38.75 34.81
CA TYR A 567 31.65 37.87 33.71
C TYR A 567 31.90 36.42 34.19
N ASN A 568 30.92 35.83 34.90
CA ASN A 568 30.95 34.44 35.32
C ASN A 568 29.95 33.62 34.50
N LEU A 569 30.41 33.11 33.36
CA LEU A 569 29.56 32.42 32.37
C LEU A 569 28.86 31.19 32.96
N ASP A 570 29.50 30.46 33.87
CA ASP A 570 28.89 29.29 34.52
C ASP A 570 27.76 29.69 35.47
N ALA A 571 27.93 30.77 36.25
CA ALA A 571 26.87 31.28 37.12
C ALA A 571 25.69 31.81 36.30
N LEU A 572 25.96 32.47 35.18
CA LEU A 572 24.96 33.00 34.25
C LEU A 572 24.16 31.89 33.55
N ARG A 573 24.84 30.86 33.04
CA ARG A 573 24.21 29.65 32.48
C ARG A 573 23.32 28.96 33.51
N ASN A 574 23.84 28.74 34.72
CA ASN A 574 23.06 28.15 35.81
C ASN A 574 21.85 29.02 36.18
N HIS A 575 21.99 30.35 36.17
CA HIS A 575 20.88 31.27 36.40
C HIS A 575 19.81 31.15 35.30
N TYR A 576 20.21 31.07 34.03
CA TYR A 576 19.28 30.91 32.91
C TYR A 576 18.39 29.68 33.10
N TYR A 577 18.97 28.51 33.36
CA TYR A 577 18.21 27.26 33.54
C TYR A 577 17.41 27.20 34.85
N SER A 578 17.89 27.83 35.93
CA SER A 578 17.20 27.80 37.22
C SER A 578 16.07 28.84 37.34
N ASN A 579 16.22 30.01 36.71
CA ASN A 579 15.30 31.14 36.87
C ASN A 579 14.96 31.82 35.53
N GLY A 580 15.96 32.09 34.69
CA GLY A 580 15.82 32.92 33.48
C GLY A 580 14.70 32.48 32.53
N ILE A 581 14.56 31.16 32.31
CA ILE A 581 13.47 30.58 31.50
C ILE A 581 12.09 30.91 32.09
N ASN A 582 11.93 30.70 33.40
CA ASN A 582 10.65 30.95 34.10
C ASN A 582 10.33 32.43 34.22
N GLU A 583 11.35 33.28 34.27
CA GLU A 583 11.22 34.73 34.31
C GLU A 583 10.94 35.34 32.92
N GLY A 584 11.07 34.56 31.84
CA GLY A 584 10.89 35.05 30.47
C GLY A 584 11.95 36.07 30.07
N ARG A 585 13.17 35.94 30.62
CA ARG A 585 14.27 36.88 30.33
C ARG A 585 14.74 36.75 28.89
N SER A 586 15.08 37.90 28.30
CA SER A 586 15.65 37.97 26.95
C SER A 586 17.03 37.31 26.91
N THR A 587 17.36 36.65 25.80
CA THR A 587 18.65 35.98 25.58
C THR A 587 19.45 36.58 24.42
N ASN A 588 18.93 37.63 23.76
CA ASN A 588 19.50 38.16 22.51
C ASN A 588 19.06 39.61 22.16
N SER A 589 18.78 40.44 23.17
CA SER A 589 18.32 41.82 22.99
C SER A 589 19.42 42.88 23.06
N PHE A 590 20.67 42.50 23.31
CA PHE A 590 21.76 43.46 23.37
C PHE A 590 22.28 43.76 21.95
N ASP A 591 22.17 45.00 21.51
CA ASP A 591 22.65 45.43 20.18
C ASP A 591 24.14 45.79 20.27
N GLU A 592 25.00 44.83 19.93
CA GLU A 592 26.45 44.94 20.03
C GLU A 592 27.00 46.00 19.08
N TYR A 593 26.46 46.08 17.87
CA TYR A 593 26.87 47.06 16.88
C TYR A 593 26.50 48.48 17.33
N ARG A 594 25.29 48.67 17.87
CA ARG A 594 24.88 49.97 18.41
C ARG A 594 25.69 50.35 19.64
N TYR A 595 26.06 49.40 20.49
CA TYR A 595 26.97 49.65 21.60
C TYR A 595 28.35 50.11 21.11
N ILE A 596 28.94 49.45 20.11
CA ILE A 596 30.22 49.89 19.51
C ILE A 596 30.07 51.29 18.90
N ALA A 597 29.02 51.54 18.10
CA ALA A 597 28.79 52.82 17.43
C ALA A 597 28.52 53.97 18.42
N SER A 598 27.89 53.67 19.56
CA SER A 598 27.61 54.61 20.66
C SER A 598 28.87 55.03 21.43
N ASN A 599 29.94 54.24 21.33
CA ASN A 599 31.20 54.45 22.04
C ASN A 599 32.36 54.45 21.05
N THR A 600 32.60 55.61 20.42
CA THR A 600 33.48 55.73 19.25
C THR A 600 34.94 55.34 19.48
N ASP A 601 35.40 55.29 20.73
CA ASP A 601 36.72 54.77 21.10
C ASP A 601 36.84 53.24 20.91
N LEU A 602 35.72 52.52 20.92
CA LEU A 602 35.67 51.07 20.68
C LEU A 602 35.78 50.71 19.19
N ILE A 603 35.35 51.60 18.30
CA ILE A 603 35.37 51.38 16.84
C ILE A 603 36.75 50.96 16.32
N PRO A 604 37.86 51.69 16.58
CA PRO A 604 39.18 51.31 16.08
C PRO A 604 39.76 50.05 16.74
N VAL A 605 39.21 49.61 17.88
CA VAL A 605 39.71 48.44 18.64
C VAL A 605 38.96 47.17 18.26
N PHE A 606 37.63 47.23 18.17
CA PHE A 606 36.77 46.07 17.98
C PHE A 606 36.25 45.91 16.55
N GLY A 607 36.08 47.01 15.80
CA GLY A 607 35.40 46.95 14.51
C GLY A 607 34.03 46.27 14.65
N LEU A 608 33.79 45.22 13.86
CA LEU A 608 32.54 44.43 13.90
C LEU A 608 32.60 43.19 14.82
N ASN A 609 33.59 43.08 15.71
CA ASN A 609 33.71 41.94 16.62
C ASN A 609 32.71 42.06 17.79
N THR A 610 31.57 41.39 17.66
CA THR A 610 30.47 41.42 18.64
C THR A 610 30.83 40.70 19.95
N ALA A 611 31.56 39.59 19.89
CA ALA A 611 32.04 38.88 21.08
C ALA A 611 32.94 39.78 21.96
N ALA A 612 33.84 40.53 21.34
CA ALA A 612 34.67 41.50 22.05
C ALA A 612 33.84 42.66 22.65
N ALA A 613 32.78 43.09 21.96
CA ALA A 613 31.88 44.14 22.44
C ALA A 613 31.07 43.69 23.66
N ILE A 614 30.47 42.49 23.62
CA ILE A 614 29.76 41.88 24.75
C ILE A 614 30.72 41.72 25.93
N GLN A 615 31.88 41.10 25.72
CA GLN A 615 32.87 40.91 26.78
C GLN A 615 33.30 42.25 27.40
N HIS A 616 33.54 43.28 26.58
CA HIS A 616 33.89 44.62 27.06
C HIS A 616 32.75 45.26 27.85
N TYR A 617 31.50 45.16 27.37
CA TYR A 617 30.33 45.68 28.08
C TYR A 617 30.18 45.05 29.47
N LEU A 618 30.27 43.72 29.53
CA LEU A 618 30.12 42.97 30.78
C LEU A 618 31.25 43.23 31.79
N THR A 619 32.48 43.45 31.31
CA THR A 619 33.65 43.58 32.18
C THR A 619 33.96 45.02 32.58
N ASN A 620 33.65 46.01 31.73
CA ASN A 620 34.00 47.42 31.95
C ASN A 620 32.84 48.36 31.61
N GLY A 621 32.23 48.21 30.43
CA GLY A 621 31.27 49.19 29.91
C GLY A 621 30.06 49.46 30.80
N TYR A 622 29.52 48.42 31.41
CA TYR A 622 28.40 48.54 32.35
C TYR A 622 28.77 49.37 33.59
N THR A 623 29.93 49.14 34.19
CA THR A 623 30.38 49.87 35.40
C THR A 623 30.85 51.29 35.08
N GLU A 624 31.38 51.51 33.87
CA GLU A 624 31.73 52.82 33.34
C GLU A 624 30.50 53.67 32.97
N GLY A 625 29.31 53.08 32.91
CA GLY A 625 28.08 53.76 32.50
C GLY A 625 28.06 54.12 31.00
N ARG A 626 28.75 53.32 30.18
CA ARG A 626 28.80 53.51 28.72
C ARG A 626 27.40 53.40 28.12
N SER A 627 27.12 54.24 27.13
CA SER A 627 25.82 54.24 26.46
C SER A 627 25.68 53.03 25.54
N THR A 628 24.53 52.38 25.57
CA THR A 628 24.16 51.31 24.63
C THR A 628 23.27 51.82 23.49
N THR A 629 22.85 53.09 23.54
CA THR A 629 21.80 53.63 22.67
C THR A 629 22.04 55.05 22.12
N SER A 630 23.17 55.70 22.45
CA SER A 630 23.43 57.09 22.01
C SER A 630 23.57 57.24 20.51
N PHE A 631 23.98 56.18 19.81
CA PHE A 631 23.89 56.09 18.35
C PHE A 631 22.47 55.69 17.94
N ASP A 632 21.81 56.50 17.11
CA ASP A 632 20.49 56.23 16.52
C ASP A 632 20.68 55.78 15.06
N PRO A 633 20.53 54.48 14.74
CA PRO A 633 20.75 53.95 13.40
C PRO A 633 19.77 54.51 12.37
N ALA A 634 18.51 54.73 12.74
CA ALA A 634 17.50 55.25 11.85
C ALA A 634 17.82 56.71 11.48
N ARG A 635 18.24 57.50 12.47
CA ARG A 635 18.69 58.87 12.24
C ARG A 635 19.93 58.96 11.38
N TYR A 636 20.88 58.05 11.56
CA TYR A 636 22.07 58.00 10.73
C TYR A 636 21.71 57.69 9.27
N LEU A 637 20.85 56.70 9.06
CA LEU A 637 20.38 56.35 7.73
C LEU A 637 19.58 57.50 7.10
N ASP A 638 18.73 58.17 7.89
CA ASP A 638 17.94 59.32 7.41
C ASP A 638 18.77 60.55 7.09
N SER A 639 19.97 60.64 7.66
CA SER A 639 20.92 61.72 7.43
C SER A 639 21.57 61.67 6.04
N TYR A 640 21.49 60.54 5.35
CA TYR A 640 22.33 60.25 4.18
C TYR A 640 21.55 59.47 3.10
N ASP A 641 21.12 60.16 2.04
CA ASP A 641 20.35 59.54 0.94
C ASP A 641 21.15 58.46 0.18
N ASP A 642 22.47 58.54 0.17
CA ASP A 642 23.34 57.49 -0.40
C ASP A 642 23.26 56.19 0.42
N LEU A 643 23.22 56.28 1.75
CA LEU A 643 23.04 55.11 2.61
C LEU A 643 21.63 54.54 2.47
N LEU A 644 20.60 55.40 2.41
CA LEU A 644 19.22 54.96 2.20
C LEU A 644 19.06 54.23 0.86
N SER A 645 19.73 54.69 -0.19
CA SER A 645 19.71 54.07 -1.51
C SER A 645 20.34 52.67 -1.52
N VAL A 646 21.31 52.41 -0.64
CA VAL A 646 22.03 51.13 -0.55
C VAL A 646 21.35 50.17 0.44
N TYR A 647 21.01 50.65 1.62
CA TYR A 647 20.55 49.80 2.73
C TYR A 647 19.03 49.78 2.91
N GLY A 648 18.27 50.66 2.23
CA GLY A 648 16.84 50.81 2.50
C GLY A 648 16.63 51.07 3.99
N THR A 649 15.66 50.39 4.63
CA THR A 649 15.41 50.52 6.08
C THR A 649 16.25 49.58 6.96
N ASN A 650 17.35 49.00 6.43
CA ASN A 650 18.22 48.09 7.18
C ASN A 650 19.16 48.87 8.13
N THR A 651 18.69 49.09 9.35
CA THR A 651 19.41 49.80 10.41
C THR A 651 20.68 49.06 10.86
N VAL A 652 20.69 47.72 10.88
CA VAL A 652 21.89 46.92 11.23
C VAL A 652 23.01 47.17 10.21
N GLY A 653 22.68 47.09 8.92
CA GLY A 653 23.65 47.36 7.85
C GLY A 653 24.19 48.79 7.90
N ALA A 654 23.35 49.77 8.25
CA ALA A 654 23.75 51.16 8.43
C ALA A 654 24.69 51.34 9.63
N THR A 655 24.42 50.70 10.77
CA THR A 655 25.31 50.74 11.94
C THR A 655 26.66 50.10 11.62
N GLN A 656 26.68 48.95 10.93
CA GLN A 656 27.91 48.32 10.48
C GLN A 656 28.70 49.22 9.51
N HIS A 657 28.02 49.92 8.60
CA HIS A 657 28.65 50.92 7.73
C HIS A 657 29.29 52.06 8.54
N TYR A 658 28.59 52.59 9.56
CA TYR A 658 29.15 53.64 10.40
C TYR A 658 30.45 53.18 11.09
N ILE A 659 30.46 51.98 11.66
CA ILE A 659 31.64 51.42 12.33
C ILE A 659 32.80 51.22 11.35
N THR A 660 32.53 50.72 10.14
CA THR A 660 33.57 50.35 9.17
C THR A 660 34.09 51.53 8.34
N ASN A 661 33.24 52.50 8.01
CA ASN A 661 33.55 53.59 7.09
C ASN A 661 33.06 54.95 7.61
N GLY A 662 31.80 55.05 8.05
CA GLY A 662 31.18 56.34 8.37
C GLY A 662 31.93 57.13 9.45
N TYR A 663 32.48 56.46 10.45
CA TYR A 663 33.28 57.07 11.51
C TYR A 663 34.59 57.67 10.99
N THR A 664 35.33 56.95 10.14
CA THR A 664 36.61 57.41 9.56
C THR A 664 36.40 58.47 8.48
N GLU A 665 35.28 58.42 7.78
CA GLU A 665 34.80 59.46 6.85
C GLU A 665 34.39 60.76 7.58
N GLY A 666 34.20 60.72 8.91
CA GLY A 666 33.74 61.86 9.70
C GLY A 666 32.26 62.19 9.50
N ARG A 667 31.43 61.20 9.10
CA ARG A 667 29.98 61.39 8.94
C ARG A 667 29.35 61.74 10.30
N ASN A 668 28.44 62.71 10.30
CA ASN A 668 27.66 63.09 11.47
C ASN A 668 26.37 62.26 11.52
N PRO A 669 26.21 61.33 12.49
CA PRO A 669 25.02 60.48 12.57
C PRO A 669 23.74 61.20 12.99
N ASN A 670 23.85 62.48 13.39
CA ASN A 670 22.74 63.27 13.92
C ASN A 670 22.28 64.39 12.95
N LEU A 671 22.65 64.32 11.67
CA LEU A 671 22.36 65.39 10.71
C LEU A 671 20.86 65.56 10.44
N PHE A 672 20.10 64.46 10.40
CA PHE A 672 18.64 64.52 10.33
C PHE A 672 18.05 65.11 11.62
N ASN A 673 17.19 66.13 11.49
CA ASN A 673 16.58 66.85 12.61
C ASN A 673 15.26 66.18 13.04
N SER A 674 15.38 65.05 13.74
CA SER A 674 14.21 64.27 14.19
C SER A 674 13.29 65.07 15.14
N ASP A 675 13.84 65.94 15.98
CA ASP A 675 13.10 66.85 16.85
C ASP A 675 12.19 67.79 16.04
N ARG A 676 12.73 68.41 14.98
CA ARG A 676 11.93 69.28 14.10
C ARG A 676 10.92 68.50 13.29
N TYR A 677 11.24 67.27 12.89
CA TYR A 677 10.30 66.40 12.21
C TYR A 677 9.07 66.10 13.09
N ILE A 678 9.29 65.73 14.35
CA ILE A 678 8.20 65.53 15.32
C ILE A 678 7.42 66.83 15.50
N ALA A 679 8.10 67.96 15.74
CA ALA A 679 7.46 69.26 15.95
C ALA A 679 6.63 69.75 14.74
N SER A 680 6.89 69.24 13.55
CA SER A 680 6.14 69.59 12.33
C SER A 680 4.78 68.92 12.25
N HIS A 681 4.52 67.88 13.06
CA HIS A 681 3.36 67.00 12.90
C HIS A 681 2.66 66.75 14.24
N GLY A 682 1.45 67.30 14.40
CA GLY A 682 0.71 67.25 15.66
C GLY A 682 0.34 65.85 16.15
N ASP A 683 0.11 64.91 15.22
CA ASP A 683 -0.08 63.49 15.52
C ASP A 683 1.19 62.85 16.11
N LEU A 684 2.37 63.20 15.60
CA LEU A 684 3.65 62.69 16.11
C LEU A 684 4.00 63.29 17.48
N ILE A 685 3.68 64.57 17.71
CA ILE A 685 3.84 65.20 19.04
C ILE A 685 3.03 64.44 20.09
N GLN A 686 1.78 64.08 19.76
CA GLN A 686 0.89 63.33 20.65
C GLN A 686 1.35 61.88 20.84
N ALA A 687 1.86 61.25 19.79
CA ALA A 687 2.25 59.84 19.83
C ALA A 687 3.63 59.60 20.48
N PHE A 688 4.61 60.45 20.19
CA PHE A 688 6.02 60.20 20.54
C PHE A 688 6.56 61.15 21.61
N HIS A 689 5.91 62.28 21.85
CA HIS A 689 6.47 63.36 22.67
C HIS A 689 7.91 63.70 22.21
N TYR A 690 8.79 64.13 23.11
CA TYR A 690 10.19 64.43 22.77
C TYR A 690 11.06 63.16 22.69
N ASN A 691 10.65 62.18 21.88
CA ASN A 691 11.39 60.95 21.62
C ASN A 691 11.96 60.96 20.19
N LEU A 692 13.23 61.34 20.08
CA LEU A 692 13.91 61.50 18.79
C LEU A 692 14.04 60.17 18.04
N GLU A 693 14.28 59.06 18.75
CA GLU A 693 14.42 57.74 18.12
C GLU A 693 13.10 57.28 17.51
N ALA A 694 11.97 57.49 18.22
CA ALA A 694 10.65 57.22 17.66
C ALA A 694 10.36 58.11 16.42
N GLY A 695 10.77 59.38 16.45
CA GLY A 695 10.68 60.28 15.30
C GLY A 695 11.51 59.81 14.09
N SER A 696 12.75 59.40 14.30
CA SER A 696 13.65 58.88 13.26
C SER A 696 13.07 57.60 12.66
N ASN A 697 12.67 56.65 13.50
CA ASN A 697 12.05 55.40 13.03
C ASN A 697 10.76 55.68 12.23
N HIS A 698 9.88 56.55 12.71
CA HIS A 698 8.67 56.88 11.98
C HIS A 698 8.99 57.53 10.62
N TYR A 699 9.96 58.43 10.55
CA TYR A 699 10.34 59.04 9.26
C TYR A 699 10.88 57.99 8.28
N LEU A 700 11.79 57.13 8.75
CA LEU A 700 12.38 56.06 7.97
C LEU A 700 11.35 55.07 7.42
N TYR A 701 10.45 54.56 8.27
CA TYR A 701 9.52 53.50 7.91
C TYR A 701 8.23 54.00 7.23
N SER A 702 7.84 55.26 7.43
CA SER A 702 6.53 55.77 6.97
C SER A 702 6.57 57.20 6.46
N GLY A 703 7.17 58.13 7.22
CA GLY A 703 7.14 59.57 6.93
C GLY A 703 7.63 59.95 5.53
N ARG A 704 8.70 59.32 5.04
CA ARG A 704 9.22 59.56 3.68
C ARG A 704 8.20 59.17 2.60
N ASN A 705 7.58 58.01 2.74
CA ASN A 705 6.60 57.50 1.77
C ASN A 705 5.28 58.28 1.81
N GLU A 706 4.93 58.80 2.98
CA GLU A 706 3.79 59.72 3.15
C GLU A 706 4.07 61.12 2.59
N GLY A 707 5.32 61.42 2.19
CA GLY A 707 5.74 62.72 1.70
C GLY A 707 5.81 63.79 2.79
N ARG A 708 5.84 63.41 4.08
CA ARG A 708 5.91 64.34 5.21
C ARG A 708 7.18 65.18 5.15
N GLN A 709 7.06 66.48 5.43
CA GLN A 709 8.16 67.44 5.37
C GLN A 709 8.44 68.05 6.74
N VAL A 710 9.69 68.45 6.99
CA VAL A 710 10.02 69.23 8.19
C VAL A 710 9.65 70.69 7.92
N THR A 711 8.59 71.17 8.56
CA THR A 711 8.06 72.54 8.40
C THR A 711 8.21 73.40 9.65
N PHE A 712 8.51 72.80 10.80
CA PHE A 712 8.71 73.52 12.05
C PHE A 712 10.08 74.24 12.04
N ASP A 713 10.04 75.55 12.20
CA ASP A 713 11.23 76.39 12.38
C ASP A 713 11.32 76.90 13.82
N PRO A 714 12.32 76.46 14.62
CA PRO A 714 12.46 76.91 16.00
C PRO A 714 12.76 78.41 16.12
N TYR A 715 13.37 79.04 15.12
CA TYR A 715 13.65 80.47 15.18
C TYR A 715 12.38 81.30 15.02
N SER A 716 11.49 80.90 14.10
CA SER A 716 10.15 81.46 13.98
C SER A 716 9.36 81.30 15.28
N TYR A 717 9.37 80.10 15.85
CA TYR A 717 8.72 79.83 17.15
C TYR A 717 9.24 80.75 18.28
N LEU A 718 10.56 80.90 18.40
CA LEU A 718 11.20 81.81 19.37
C LEU A 718 10.79 83.27 19.15
N SER A 719 10.71 83.73 17.89
CA SER A 719 10.36 85.12 17.56
C SER A 719 8.92 85.49 17.94
N PHE A 720 8.00 84.53 17.88
CA PHE A 720 6.60 84.75 18.26
C PHE A 720 6.32 84.55 19.75
N ASN A 721 7.25 83.94 20.49
CA ASN A 721 7.09 83.58 21.90
C ASN A 721 8.30 84.08 22.70
N SER A 722 8.35 85.39 22.95
CA SER A 722 9.49 86.06 23.61
C SER A 722 9.76 85.55 25.04
N ASP A 723 8.74 85.01 25.70
CA ASP A 723 8.85 84.35 27.01
C ASP A 723 9.69 83.07 26.91
N VAL A 724 9.40 82.21 25.93
CA VAL A 724 10.18 81.00 25.63
C VAL A 724 11.60 81.37 25.23
N ALA A 725 11.76 82.40 24.38
CA ALA A 725 13.08 82.87 23.95
C ALA A 725 13.95 83.37 25.10
N SER A 726 13.35 84.05 26.07
CA SER A 726 14.04 84.50 27.28
C SER A 726 14.40 83.33 28.20
N ALA A 727 13.48 82.36 28.36
CA ALA A 727 13.66 81.21 29.24
C ALA A 727 14.80 80.28 28.78
N TYR A 728 14.97 80.11 27.47
CA TYR A 728 15.97 79.21 26.89
C TYR A 728 17.12 79.93 26.21
N ASN A 729 17.30 81.24 26.45
CA ASN A 729 18.39 82.05 25.87
C ASN A 729 18.51 81.92 24.34
N ASN A 730 17.37 81.90 23.64
CA ASN A 730 17.27 81.69 22.19
C ASN A 730 17.83 80.35 21.66
N ASP A 731 17.96 79.32 22.51
CA ASP A 731 18.41 77.99 22.08
C ASP A 731 17.32 77.29 21.23
N PRO A 732 17.59 77.00 19.93
CA PRO A 732 16.60 76.39 19.04
C PRO A 732 16.26 74.94 19.39
N ILE A 733 17.17 74.19 20.02
CA ILE A 733 16.93 72.80 20.43
C ILE A 733 15.98 72.79 21.62
N LEU A 734 16.29 73.59 22.64
CA LEU A 734 15.43 73.72 23.82
C LEU A 734 14.06 74.30 23.47
N ALA A 735 13.99 75.21 22.49
CA ALA A 735 12.73 75.75 21.98
C ALA A 735 11.88 74.68 21.27
N THR A 736 12.51 73.83 20.44
CA THR A 736 11.83 72.70 19.78
C THR A 736 11.30 71.71 20.82
N LYS A 737 12.11 71.40 21.83
CA LYS A 737 11.71 70.56 22.95
C LYS A 737 10.51 71.13 23.71
N HIS A 738 10.57 72.40 24.08
CA HIS A 738 9.46 73.08 24.75
C HIS A 738 8.17 73.04 23.92
N TYR A 739 8.26 73.27 22.60
CA TYR A 739 7.08 73.22 21.74
C TYR A 739 6.43 71.83 21.74
N ILE A 740 7.23 70.76 21.62
CA ILE A 740 6.73 69.38 21.65
C ILE A 740 6.14 69.03 23.01
N GLU A 741 6.81 69.38 24.10
CA GLU A 741 6.40 68.98 25.45
C GLU A 741 5.23 69.79 26.00
N SER A 742 5.05 71.05 25.57
CA SER A 742 4.03 71.94 26.16
C SER A 742 3.45 72.94 25.17
N GLY A 743 4.28 73.57 24.33
CA GLY A 743 3.85 74.66 23.46
C GLY A 743 2.75 74.30 22.45
N TYR A 744 2.75 73.08 21.91
CA TYR A 744 1.69 72.60 21.01
C TYR A 744 0.34 72.48 21.73
N GLY A 745 0.32 71.89 22.93
CA GLY A 745 -0.90 71.75 23.74
C GLY A 745 -1.45 73.09 24.24
N GLU A 746 -0.57 74.08 24.44
CA GLU A 746 -0.93 75.46 24.78
C GLU A 746 -1.44 76.28 23.58
N GLY A 747 -1.38 75.74 22.36
CA GLY A 747 -1.76 76.46 21.14
C GLY A 747 -0.81 77.62 20.80
N ARG A 748 0.47 77.50 21.17
CA ARG A 748 1.48 78.55 20.90
C ARG A 748 1.68 78.74 19.40
N ARG A 749 1.92 79.99 18.99
CA ARG A 749 2.11 80.37 17.58
C ARG A 749 3.48 79.90 17.08
N VAL A 750 3.52 79.30 15.90
CA VAL A 750 4.74 78.71 15.28
C VAL A 750 5.12 79.31 13.93
N ALA A 751 4.23 80.07 13.30
CA ALA A 751 4.44 80.80 12.05
C ALA A 751 3.43 81.94 11.93
#